data_AF-A0A7V2CYN7-F1
#
_entry.id   AF-A0A7V2CYN7-F1
#
_cell.length_a   1.000
_cell.length_b   1.000
_cell.length_c   1.000
_cell.angle_alpha   90.00
_cell.angle_beta   90.00
_cell.angle_gamma   90.00
#
_symmetry.space_group_name_H-M   'P 1'
#
loop_
_entity.id
_entity.type
_entity.pdbx_description
1 polymer ?
#
loop_
_entity_poly.entity_id
_entity_poly.type
_entity_poly.pdbx_seq_one_letter_code
_entity_poly.pdbx_strand_id
1 'polypeptide(L)'
;VANTGGVINVLGANFNQGTITVNGGELILSNSAALNAGSAVLNAGSVLGINAPGLTGAAPITRNGVLTIQLGDTLALQGTQFTAANILAGDSVRLAANNVVGFESLLPTNVIIFEEGNNVSSFNRTQNTGINLDGGMLTSGGFRRNNQNQRIVSNGSLTPNDATLINGTGVVGFGVSGGTIAAPSVVSDNPNLPNRGTFTINEEIFSSGPISFGALGFVDGVERQGVVVLNGSLAGLTGNITQVAGTTNVQTSLNNITGLSVTGGTLNLKWDNSFVAAQPISITNGTFTVQPDGNPPRLPNNTFVADFNVGSGGQILWRWTGVNDSSQFINALGDVNNDVTLDGGLLSIISTAVVTHELPGTRTLTLGGAGGTIDIADDGVSSASTLELILGTDGQLAGNGTLTKQGAGRLVISGNNSLSYTGNSAVVGGGTLQISHLNALGSSSPFLTLNGGTLDLNAAGLGVDNLVVNGGSLQISQSITGNFAGVFGGLLVFEDVPSIGAITFNGSQVGPPVTTTGLRGILAGGTYGGAITLLGESVLDGGSAAFNISGSISQNGTGSLRKTGINAVTLSGNNSFTGNVSIEQGIVSFSSAAALPDGPGAVNVLAANAGVAFGYDAGFLPSIVNFDPALTTPGAAGVFGIDTASWNSTLDLSASPLRLSSTLDGTVLAGTTLTPNAGTNRFYFGGGGGNLTVQSVLGGNASLEMGTSGNLSAGRTILAANNTFTGATDILSGTLQLSATGALGSTSAINLNTTTTAFNGSALAFGSLLLDPALTYTGNAGATGGRATGALLNGGAIGWTANRTLTQLPGFYGATINSTLANPSLSTPTHLLHLGGPFSAGNITLSGFAVTNNGSTPVAIVKSGGNSTLDLRSLSSSNYTGGLSILQGTVLVSNVNQLGSGRIFVGNGTPSGRLAGTANLTAANPLRFTGRTIGALSTVDVAASRTATFTGLVDGGTFAKTGTGTLRFLP
;
A
#
# COMPACT_ATOMS: atom_id res chain seq x y z
N VAL A 1 -2.96 77.97 24.18
CA VAL A 1 -2.32 77.44 22.97
C VAL A 1 -1.24 76.46 23.41
N ALA A 2 -1.32 75.18 23.02
CA ALA A 2 -0.22 74.23 23.24
C ALA A 2 0.58 74.07 21.95
N ASN A 3 1.91 74.05 22.06
CA ASN A 3 2.81 73.72 20.97
C ASN A 3 3.34 72.29 21.13
N THR A 4 3.98 71.78 20.07
CA THR A 4 4.36 70.38 19.82
C THR A 4 4.77 69.61 21.09
N GLY A 5 3.98 68.59 21.44
CA GLY A 5 4.23 67.69 22.58
C GLY A 5 3.59 68.07 23.93
N GLY A 6 2.95 69.24 24.06
CA GLY A 6 2.25 69.61 25.31
C GLY A 6 0.83 69.01 25.43
N VAL A 7 0.46 68.56 26.63
CA VAL A 7 -0.91 68.07 26.96
C VAL A 7 -1.71 69.17 27.66
N ILE A 8 -2.87 69.54 27.12
CA ILE A 8 -3.86 70.39 27.79
C ILE A 8 -4.94 69.47 28.37
N ASN A 9 -5.00 69.32 29.69
CA ASN A 9 -6.08 68.57 30.35
C ASN A 9 -7.12 69.53 30.94
N VAL A 10 -8.35 69.49 30.44
CA VAL A 10 -9.48 70.29 30.94
C VAL A 10 -10.30 69.41 31.89
N LEU A 11 -10.20 69.70 33.19
CA LEU A 11 -10.87 68.97 34.27
C LEU A 11 -12.10 69.74 34.76
N GLY A 12 -13.31 69.21 34.52
CA GLY A 12 -14.52 69.63 35.24
C GLY A 12 -15.05 71.06 35.03
N ALA A 13 -14.56 71.81 34.02
CA ALA A 13 -15.01 73.17 33.74
C ALA A 13 -15.79 73.25 32.40
N ASN A 14 -16.99 73.84 32.42
CA ASN A 14 -17.74 74.17 31.20
C ASN A 14 -17.07 75.35 30.48
N PHE A 15 -16.49 75.11 29.31
CA PHE A 15 -15.80 76.12 28.53
C PHE A 15 -16.83 76.86 27.65
N ASN A 16 -17.41 77.93 28.20
CA ASN A 16 -18.60 78.54 27.61
C ASN A 16 -18.29 79.58 26.49
N GLN A 17 -17.09 80.19 26.44
CA GLN A 17 -16.67 81.14 25.39
C GLN A 17 -15.13 81.19 25.23
N GLY A 18 -14.62 81.22 24.00
CA GLY A 18 -13.18 81.32 23.66
C GLY A 18 -12.68 80.26 22.66
N THR A 19 -11.44 80.42 22.15
CA THR A 19 -10.82 79.46 21.21
C THR A 19 -9.61 78.76 21.83
N ILE A 20 -9.61 77.42 21.82
CA ILE A 20 -8.46 76.59 22.24
C ILE A 20 -7.70 76.14 20.99
N THR A 21 -6.47 76.63 20.79
CA THR A 21 -5.61 76.19 19.66
C THR A 21 -4.55 75.20 20.13
N VAL A 22 -4.42 74.08 19.43
CA VAL A 22 -3.40 73.03 19.68
C VAL A 22 -2.57 72.84 18.40
N ASN A 23 -1.25 72.93 18.52
CA ASN A 23 -0.28 72.78 17.44
C ASN A 23 0.61 71.55 17.69
N GLY A 24 0.18 70.36 17.28
CA GLY A 24 0.97 69.13 17.40
C GLY A 24 1.07 68.57 18.82
N GLY A 25 0.09 68.88 19.69
CA GLY A 25 -0.01 68.40 21.08
C GLY A 25 -1.34 67.68 21.35
N GLU A 26 -1.61 67.31 22.61
CA GLU A 26 -2.83 66.56 22.98
C GLU A 26 -3.79 67.45 23.78
N LEU A 27 -5.07 67.48 23.42
CA LEU A 27 -6.14 68.10 24.21
C LEU A 27 -6.99 67.00 24.83
N ILE A 28 -6.95 66.84 26.16
CA ILE A 28 -7.74 65.85 26.89
C ILE A 28 -8.89 66.55 27.59
N LEU A 29 -10.12 66.14 27.30
CA LEU A 29 -11.35 66.57 27.97
C LEU A 29 -11.75 65.46 28.96
N SER A 30 -11.75 65.76 30.27
CA SER A 30 -12.03 64.77 31.32
C SER A 30 -13.02 65.30 32.38
N ASN A 31 -13.68 64.39 33.12
CA ASN A 31 -14.66 64.69 34.18
C ASN A 31 -15.82 65.61 33.77
N SER A 32 -16.66 65.20 32.82
CA SER A 32 -17.90 65.90 32.38
C SER A 32 -17.72 67.34 31.86
N ALA A 33 -16.52 67.73 31.43
CA ALA A 33 -16.28 69.05 30.84
C ALA A 33 -16.99 69.20 29.48
N ALA A 34 -17.87 70.19 29.34
CA ALA A 34 -18.55 70.50 28.07
C ALA A 34 -17.96 71.75 27.39
N LEU A 35 -17.74 71.67 26.07
CA LEU A 35 -17.43 72.82 25.19
C LEU A 35 -18.74 73.49 24.76
N ASN A 36 -19.39 74.19 25.67
CA ASN A 36 -20.68 74.83 25.41
C ASN A 36 -20.47 76.23 24.78
N ALA A 37 -20.22 76.28 23.46
CA ALA A 37 -20.12 77.47 22.59
C ALA A 37 -18.72 78.10 22.36
N GLY A 38 -17.62 77.53 22.86
CA GLY A 38 -16.24 77.86 22.44
C GLY A 38 -15.72 76.98 21.30
N SER A 39 -14.77 77.47 20.47
CA SER A 39 -14.21 76.68 19.34
C SER A 39 -12.85 76.04 19.68
N ALA A 40 -12.57 74.86 19.15
CA ALA A 40 -11.25 74.24 19.24
C ALA A 40 -10.59 74.20 17.84
N VAL A 41 -9.36 74.70 17.74
CA VAL A 41 -8.55 74.66 16.51
C VAL A 41 -7.41 73.67 16.68
N LEU A 42 -7.48 72.56 15.96
CA LEU A 42 -6.48 71.49 15.99
C LEU A 42 -5.65 71.55 14.70
N ASN A 43 -4.38 71.95 14.82
CA ASN A 43 -3.45 71.99 13.69
C ASN A 43 -2.73 70.64 13.52
N ALA A 44 -2.15 70.38 12.36
CA ALA A 44 -1.59 69.07 11.97
C ALA A 44 -0.74 68.39 13.07
N GLY A 45 -1.02 67.11 13.33
CA GLY A 45 -0.34 66.30 14.35
C GLY A 45 -0.90 66.41 15.78
N SER A 46 -2.03 67.09 15.97
CA SER A 46 -2.68 67.20 17.29
C SER A 46 -3.64 66.02 17.57
N VAL A 47 -3.75 65.62 18.84
CA VAL A 47 -4.63 64.52 19.31
C VAL A 47 -5.72 65.09 20.22
N LEU A 48 -6.97 64.67 20.03
CA LEU A 48 -8.11 65.03 20.90
C LEU A 48 -8.50 63.83 21.77
N GLY A 49 -8.10 63.83 23.04
CA GLY A 49 -8.49 62.86 24.05
C GLY A 49 -9.85 63.20 24.69
N ILE A 50 -10.78 62.26 24.77
CA ILE A 50 -12.07 62.45 25.48
C ILE A 50 -12.26 61.31 26.47
N ASN A 51 -12.31 61.64 27.76
CA ASN A 51 -12.33 60.68 28.87
C ASN A 51 -13.48 60.99 29.85
N ALA A 52 -14.64 61.38 29.34
CA ALA A 52 -15.81 61.76 30.14
C ALA A 52 -17.14 61.50 29.43
N PRO A 53 -18.19 61.04 30.13
CA PRO A 53 -19.53 60.89 29.56
C PRO A 53 -20.18 62.25 29.20
N GLY A 54 -20.84 62.34 28.04
CA GLY A 54 -21.86 63.38 27.77
C GLY A 54 -21.37 64.76 27.30
N LEU A 55 -20.53 64.85 26.27
CA LEU A 55 -20.23 66.12 25.59
C LEU A 55 -21.46 66.64 24.81
N THR A 56 -22.38 67.31 25.49
CA THR A 56 -23.57 67.92 24.87
C THR A 56 -23.29 69.36 24.46
N GLY A 57 -22.73 69.59 23.27
CA GLY A 57 -22.50 70.95 22.76
C GLY A 57 -22.15 71.00 21.26
N ALA A 58 -22.92 71.77 20.49
CA ALA A 58 -22.82 71.89 19.02
C ALA A 58 -21.68 72.82 18.53
N ALA A 59 -20.54 72.86 19.22
CA ALA A 59 -19.46 73.77 18.86
C ALA A 59 -18.65 73.25 17.64
N PRO A 60 -18.37 74.10 16.61
CA PRO A 60 -17.59 73.69 15.46
C PRO A 60 -16.11 73.49 15.81
N ILE A 61 -15.54 72.34 15.42
CA ILE A 61 -14.11 72.05 15.46
C ILE A 61 -13.53 72.45 14.09
N THR A 62 -12.65 73.45 14.04
CA THR A 62 -12.00 73.89 12.80
C THR A 62 -10.58 73.34 12.76
N ARG A 63 -10.17 72.65 11.70
CA ARG A 63 -8.87 71.94 11.67
C ARG A 63 -8.12 72.12 10.36
N ASN A 64 -6.82 71.89 10.40
CA ASN A 64 -5.91 72.00 9.24
C ASN A 64 -4.98 70.77 9.16
N GLY A 65 -5.57 69.56 9.07
CA GLY A 65 -4.87 68.28 9.03
C GLY A 65 -5.73 67.07 9.45
N VAL A 66 -5.10 65.88 9.49
CA VAL A 66 -5.71 64.61 9.97
C VAL A 66 -6.02 64.73 11.46
N LEU A 67 -7.29 64.51 11.85
CA LEU A 67 -7.72 64.49 13.22
C LEU A 67 -7.53 63.07 13.81
N THR A 68 -6.86 62.96 14.96
CA THR A 68 -6.81 61.73 15.76
C THR A 68 -7.61 61.94 17.04
N ILE A 69 -8.74 61.25 17.19
CA ILE A 69 -9.56 61.30 18.42
C ILE A 69 -9.22 60.08 19.27
N GLN A 70 -8.89 60.24 20.55
CA GLN A 70 -8.63 59.13 21.48
C GLN A 70 -9.69 59.10 22.58
N LEU A 71 -10.51 58.06 22.62
CA LEU A 71 -11.58 57.93 23.62
C LEU A 71 -11.12 57.03 24.77
N GLY A 72 -11.11 57.54 26.00
CA GLY A 72 -10.64 56.83 27.20
C GLY A 72 -11.74 56.24 28.09
N ASP A 73 -13.01 56.61 27.88
CA ASP A 73 -14.16 56.18 28.71
C ASP A 73 -15.28 55.53 27.86
N THR A 74 -15.86 54.47 28.42
CA THR A 74 -16.97 53.66 27.91
C THR A 74 -18.22 54.47 27.49
N LEU A 75 -18.51 55.57 28.18
CA LEU A 75 -19.69 56.40 27.97
C LEU A 75 -19.38 57.74 27.28
N ALA A 76 -18.13 57.92 26.81
CA ALA A 76 -17.66 59.21 26.29
C ALA A 76 -18.51 59.78 25.14
N LEU A 77 -19.17 58.91 24.37
CA LEU A 77 -19.99 59.30 23.22
C LEU A 77 -21.50 59.33 23.48
N GLN A 78 -21.95 59.01 24.70
CA GLN A 78 -23.38 58.95 24.99
C GLN A 78 -23.93 60.39 25.04
N GLY A 79 -24.70 60.79 24.02
CA GLY A 79 -25.28 62.14 23.90
C GLY A 79 -24.41 63.18 23.15
N THR A 80 -23.21 62.82 22.69
CA THR A 80 -22.42 63.66 21.77
C THR A 80 -22.95 63.62 20.35
N GLN A 81 -23.25 64.79 19.78
CA GLN A 81 -23.45 64.91 18.33
C GLN A 81 -22.11 65.25 17.67
N PHE A 82 -21.31 64.24 17.32
CA PHE A 82 -20.33 64.43 16.24
C PHE A 82 -21.10 64.41 14.93
N THR A 83 -21.33 65.58 14.33
CA THR A 83 -21.97 65.68 13.03
C THR A 83 -20.97 65.40 11.91
N ALA A 84 -21.44 64.93 10.75
CA ALA A 84 -20.62 64.62 9.58
C ALA A 84 -19.77 65.80 9.05
N ALA A 85 -20.02 67.03 9.52
CA ALA A 85 -19.22 68.21 9.18
C ALA A 85 -17.85 68.25 9.91
N ASN A 86 -17.67 67.48 10.99
CA ASN A 86 -16.50 67.59 11.87
C ASN A 86 -15.49 66.43 11.72
N ILE A 87 -15.86 65.35 11.02
CA ILE A 87 -15.00 64.22 10.68
C ILE A 87 -14.98 64.10 9.15
N LEU A 88 -13.82 64.32 8.52
CA LEU A 88 -13.65 64.31 7.06
C LEU A 88 -12.82 63.08 6.64
N ALA A 89 -12.90 62.72 5.36
CA ALA A 89 -12.11 61.63 4.78
C ALA A 89 -10.60 61.81 5.06
N GLY A 90 -9.98 60.80 5.67
CA GLY A 90 -8.56 60.79 6.05
C GLY A 90 -8.28 60.91 7.55
N ASP A 91 -9.29 61.10 8.39
CA ASP A 91 -9.15 61.08 9.85
C ASP A 91 -8.96 59.68 10.44
N SER A 92 -8.44 59.63 11.67
CA SER A 92 -8.38 58.40 12.46
C SER A 92 -9.09 58.58 13.81
N VAL A 93 -9.94 57.62 14.18
CA VAL A 93 -10.64 57.63 15.47
C VAL A 93 -10.16 56.42 16.27
N ARG A 94 -9.37 56.70 17.31
CA ARG A 94 -8.73 55.75 18.20
C ARG A 94 -9.61 55.50 19.43
N LEU A 95 -9.92 54.25 19.76
CA LEU A 95 -10.82 53.88 20.85
C LEU A 95 -10.05 53.11 21.94
N ALA A 96 -9.61 53.82 22.98
CA ALA A 96 -8.83 53.25 24.08
C ALA A 96 -9.71 52.79 25.27
N ALA A 97 -11.00 52.52 25.06
CA ALA A 97 -11.96 52.21 26.11
C ALA A 97 -12.80 50.95 25.81
N ASN A 98 -13.12 50.18 26.85
CA ASN A 98 -14.03 49.04 26.77
C ASN A 98 -15.48 49.53 26.60
N ASN A 99 -16.29 48.89 25.74
CA ASN A 99 -17.76 49.09 25.61
C ASN A 99 -18.26 50.47 25.12
N VAL A 100 -17.62 51.12 24.15
CA VAL A 100 -18.08 52.44 23.63
C VAL A 100 -19.49 52.37 23.01
N VAL A 101 -20.41 53.23 23.48
CA VAL A 101 -21.81 53.33 23.01
C VAL A 101 -22.06 54.70 22.35
N GLY A 102 -22.76 54.78 21.20
CA GLY A 102 -23.25 56.06 20.63
C GLY A 102 -22.79 56.48 19.21
N PHE A 103 -22.30 55.57 18.37
CA PHE A 103 -21.83 55.89 16.99
C PHE A 103 -22.94 56.21 15.96
N GLU A 104 -24.17 56.46 16.41
CA GLU A 104 -25.38 56.43 15.58
C GLU A 104 -25.49 57.55 14.53
N SER A 105 -24.68 58.62 14.59
CA SER A 105 -24.78 59.77 13.66
C SER A 105 -23.56 60.02 12.76
N LEU A 106 -22.58 59.12 12.73
CA LEU A 106 -21.38 59.27 11.92
C LEU A 106 -21.48 58.44 10.64
N LEU A 107 -21.49 59.11 9.47
CA LEU A 107 -21.28 58.49 8.16
C LEU A 107 -19.76 58.38 7.94
N PRO A 108 -19.11 57.23 8.22
CA PRO A 108 -17.67 57.19 8.32
C PRO A 108 -17.05 56.95 6.93
N THR A 109 -16.18 57.85 6.48
CA THR A 109 -15.38 57.70 5.25
C THR A 109 -13.93 57.36 5.59
N ASN A 110 -13.72 56.20 6.23
CA ASN A 110 -12.47 55.66 6.82
C ASN A 110 -12.37 55.86 8.33
N VAL A 111 -12.70 54.83 9.11
CA VAL A 111 -12.42 54.76 10.55
C VAL A 111 -11.44 53.62 10.79
N ILE A 112 -10.26 53.94 11.31
CA ILE A 112 -9.30 52.95 11.81
C ILE A 112 -9.48 52.86 13.33
N ILE A 113 -10.10 51.78 13.82
CA ILE A 113 -10.27 51.52 15.26
C ILE A 113 -8.98 50.85 15.79
N PHE A 114 -8.35 51.48 16.79
CA PHE A 114 -7.25 50.85 17.55
C PHE A 114 -7.71 50.61 18.99
N GLU A 115 -7.39 49.44 19.54
CA GLU A 115 -7.62 49.09 20.95
C GLU A 115 -6.33 49.23 21.78
N GLU A 116 -6.42 49.80 22.98
CA GLU A 116 -5.38 49.73 24.02
C GLU A 116 -6.03 49.30 25.34
N GLY A 117 -5.72 48.10 25.85
CA GLY A 117 -6.24 47.61 27.12
C GLY A 117 -5.74 46.21 27.51
N ASN A 118 -5.58 45.97 28.82
CA ASN A 118 -5.04 44.71 29.37
C ASN A 118 -6.05 43.54 29.41
N ASN A 119 -7.32 43.72 29.04
CA ASN A 119 -8.40 42.71 29.09
C ASN A 119 -9.55 43.05 28.12
N VAL A 120 -9.33 42.98 26.80
CA VAL A 120 -10.41 43.14 25.80
C VAL A 120 -10.61 41.80 25.11
N SER A 121 -11.65 41.06 25.51
CA SER A 121 -11.99 39.76 24.94
C SER A 121 -13.19 39.80 23.99
N SER A 122 -13.90 40.93 23.88
CA SER A 122 -15.11 41.04 23.06
C SER A 122 -15.54 42.49 22.84
N PHE A 123 -15.89 42.85 21.62
CA PHE A 123 -16.68 44.04 21.32
C PHE A 123 -18.17 43.66 21.42
N ASN A 124 -18.90 44.24 22.37
CA ASN A 124 -20.31 43.92 22.62
C ASN A 124 -21.19 45.12 22.22
N ARG A 125 -21.94 44.99 21.12
CA ARG A 125 -22.83 46.05 20.61
C ARG A 125 -24.27 45.75 21.03
N THR A 126 -24.94 46.74 21.61
CA THR A 126 -26.32 46.60 22.10
C THR A 126 -27.40 47.17 21.17
N GLN A 127 -27.08 47.88 20.07
CA GLN A 127 -28.10 48.41 19.13
C GLN A 127 -27.71 48.45 17.62
N ASN A 128 -28.74 48.27 16.78
CA ASN A 128 -28.80 48.05 15.33
C ASN A 128 -28.49 49.29 14.45
N THR A 129 -27.23 49.53 14.04
CA THR A 129 -26.91 50.48 12.96
C THR A 129 -25.73 49.96 12.10
N GLY A 130 -25.96 49.79 10.80
CA GLY A 130 -24.95 49.21 9.91
C GLY A 130 -23.73 50.10 9.70
N ILE A 131 -22.55 49.49 9.56
CA ILE A 131 -21.31 50.19 9.18
C ILE A 131 -21.24 50.16 7.66
N ASN A 132 -21.25 51.33 7.00
CA ASN A 132 -21.02 51.45 5.54
C ASN A 132 -19.53 51.73 5.25
N LEU A 133 -18.78 50.82 4.62
CA LEU A 133 -17.43 51.09 4.12
C LEU A 133 -17.46 51.34 2.61
N ASP A 134 -17.33 52.59 2.18
CA ASP A 134 -17.05 52.93 0.78
C ASP A 134 -15.52 52.97 0.56
N GLY A 135 -14.94 51.88 0.05
CA GLY A 135 -13.52 51.81 -0.33
C GLY A 135 -12.50 51.68 0.81
N GLY A 136 -12.93 51.40 2.04
CA GLY A 136 -12.08 51.34 3.24
C GLY A 136 -11.58 49.94 3.65
N MET A 137 -10.69 49.88 4.65
CA MET A 137 -10.12 48.63 5.21
C MET A 137 -10.62 48.41 6.65
N LEU A 138 -11.24 47.25 6.94
CA LEU A 138 -11.68 46.84 8.27
C LEU A 138 -10.65 45.88 8.90
N THR A 139 -10.00 46.31 9.98
CA THR A 139 -8.90 45.54 10.61
C THR A 139 -8.94 45.67 12.13
N SER A 140 -8.71 44.57 12.87
CA SER A 140 -8.41 44.64 14.30
C SER A 140 -6.92 44.95 14.51
N GLY A 141 -6.58 46.03 15.21
CA GLY A 141 -5.18 46.43 15.44
C GLY A 141 -4.69 46.06 16.84
N GLY A 142 -3.70 45.17 16.94
CA GLY A 142 -3.02 44.83 18.19
C GLY A 142 -1.54 45.24 18.19
N PHE A 143 -1.24 46.53 18.37
CA PHE A 143 0.12 46.97 18.71
C PHE A 143 0.18 47.33 20.19
N ARG A 144 0.91 46.55 21.00
CA ARG A 144 1.21 46.95 22.37
C ARG A 144 2.35 47.98 22.36
N ARG A 145 2.04 49.23 22.69
CA ARG A 145 3.04 50.25 23.09
C ARG A 145 2.92 50.47 24.59
N ASN A 146 4.04 50.67 25.29
CA ASN A 146 4.02 51.02 26.71
C ASN A 146 3.52 52.46 26.90
N ASN A 147 3.37 52.88 28.15
CA ASN A 147 2.93 54.23 28.54
C ASN A 147 3.86 55.36 28.06
N GLN A 148 4.96 55.03 27.38
CA GLN A 148 5.93 55.94 26.77
C GLN A 148 5.94 55.82 25.24
N ASN A 149 4.92 55.20 24.64
CA ASN A 149 4.80 54.98 23.20
C ASN A 149 5.87 54.05 22.57
N GLN A 150 6.60 53.26 23.36
CA GLN A 150 7.61 52.31 22.87
C GLN A 150 6.99 50.91 22.65
N ARG A 151 7.33 50.24 21.53
CA ARG A 151 6.87 48.90 21.16
C ARG A 151 7.24 47.86 22.23
N ILE A 152 6.25 47.17 22.80
CA ILE A 152 6.47 46.18 23.87
C ILE A 152 6.93 44.86 23.24
N VAL A 153 8.20 44.52 23.47
CA VAL A 153 8.79 43.21 23.15
C VAL A 153 8.79 42.41 24.46
N SER A 154 7.88 41.45 24.65
CA SER A 154 7.84 40.63 25.87
C SER A 154 7.99 39.14 25.58
N ASN A 155 8.97 38.53 26.27
CA ASN A 155 9.46 37.15 26.13
C ASN A 155 8.57 36.09 26.85
N GLY A 156 7.26 36.35 26.97
CA GLY A 156 6.33 35.49 27.72
C GLY A 156 5.14 35.08 26.87
N SER A 157 4.78 33.80 26.93
CA SER A 157 3.63 33.19 26.23
C SER A 157 2.33 33.93 26.56
N LEU A 158 1.95 34.84 25.68
CA LEU A 158 0.62 35.45 25.64
C LEU A 158 -0.10 34.79 24.47
N THR A 159 -1.24 34.16 24.75
CA THR A 159 -2.14 33.63 23.73
C THR A 159 -2.53 34.75 22.75
N PRO A 160 -2.64 34.48 21.44
CA PRO A 160 -3.06 35.49 20.47
C PRO A 160 -4.37 36.16 20.91
N ASN A 161 -4.46 37.48 20.81
CA ASN A 161 -5.72 38.18 21.08
C ASN A 161 -6.75 37.75 20.01
N ASP A 162 -7.75 36.95 20.40
CA ASP A 162 -8.92 36.66 19.57
C ASP A 162 -9.90 37.83 19.68
N ALA A 163 -10.13 38.54 18.59
CA ALA A 163 -11.16 39.58 18.52
C ALA A 163 -12.46 38.97 17.99
N THR A 164 -13.49 38.93 18.82
CA THR A 164 -14.82 38.39 18.48
C THR A 164 -15.86 39.50 18.49
N LEU A 165 -16.58 39.67 17.38
CA LEU A 165 -17.74 40.56 17.28
C LEU A 165 -19.02 39.78 17.62
N ILE A 166 -19.77 40.20 18.64
CA ILE A 166 -20.98 39.51 19.15
C ILE A 166 -22.12 40.52 19.31
N ASN A 167 -23.33 40.14 18.91
CA ASN A 167 -24.52 40.97 18.99
C ASN A 167 -25.48 40.54 20.11
N GLY A 168 -26.11 41.52 20.78
CA GLY A 168 -27.31 41.34 21.58
C GLY A 168 -28.60 41.41 20.74
N THR A 169 -29.15 40.24 20.36
CA THR A 169 -30.56 40.03 19.93
C THR A 169 -31.15 40.84 18.77
N GLY A 170 -30.38 41.62 17.98
CA GLY A 170 -30.90 42.36 16.80
C GLY A 170 -30.08 42.11 15.53
N VAL A 171 -30.69 42.18 14.34
CA VAL A 171 -29.97 42.04 13.05
C VAL A 171 -29.18 43.33 12.75
N VAL A 172 -27.84 43.27 12.82
CA VAL A 172 -26.92 44.34 12.36
C VAL A 172 -26.31 43.89 11.03
N GLY A 173 -26.44 44.71 9.99
CA GLY A 173 -25.77 44.49 8.72
C GLY A 173 -24.56 45.39 8.55
N PHE A 174 -23.40 44.84 8.20
CA PHE A 174 -22.32 45.62 7.59
C PHE A 174 -22.73 45.96 6.17
N GLY A 175 -22.73 47.22 5.74
CA GLY A 175 -22.74 47.56 4.32
C GLY A 175 -21.31 47.83 3.89
N VAL A 176 -20.79 47.19 2.87
CA VAL A 176 -19.56 47.68 2.25
C VAL A 176 -19.82 47.84 0.76
N SER A 177 -19.44 48.98 0.20
CA SER A 177 -19.45 49.23 -1.23
C SER A 177 -17.98 49.28 -1.64
N GLY A 178 -17.41 48.08 -1.82
CA GLY A 178 -15.98 47.89 -2.04
C GLY A 178 -15.15 48.00 -0.75
N GLY A 179 -14.38 46.96 -0.38
CA GLY A 179 -13.53 47.04 0.83
C GLY A 179 -12.63 45.84 1.09
N THR A 180 -11.71 45.97 2.04
CA THR A 180 -10.79 44.91 2.46
C THR A 180 -11.02 44.53 3.93
N ILE A 181 -11.17 43.23 4.22
CA ILE A 181 -11.26 42.67 5.57
C ILE A 181 -9.93 41.96 5.87
N ALA A 182 -9.21 42.36 6.91
CA ALA A 182 -7.91 41.77 7.24
C ALA A 182 -7.78 41.42 8.73
N ALA A 183 -7.18 40.27 9.00
CA ALA A 183 -6.84 39.80 10.34
C ALA A 183 -5.68 40.62 10.97
N PRO A 184 -5.57 40.62 12.32
CA PRO A 184 -4.50 41.35 13.01
C PRO A 184 -3.11 40.79 12.65
N SER A 185 -2.12 41.68 12.56
CA SER A 185 -0.71 41.29 12.61
C SER A 185 -0.21 41.48 14.04
N VAL A 186 0.31 40.41 14.65
CA VAL A 186 1.10 40.50 15.87
C VAL A 186 2.54 40.67 15.43
N VAL A 187 3.27 41.65 15.99
CA VAL A 187 4.71 41.78 15.71
C VAL A 187 5.49 41.06 16.79
N SER A 188 6.08 39.91 16.44
CA SER A 188 7.14 39.26 17.20
C SER A 188 8.51 39.54 16.57
N ASP A 189 9.47 40.00 17.36
CA ASP A 189 10.89 40.10 17.00
C ASP A 189 11.57 38.72 17.06
N ASN A 190 10.88 37.73 17.62
CA ASN A 190 11.32 36.34 17.69
C ASN A 190 10.85 35.59 16.45
N PRO A 191 11.77 35.15 15.56
CA PRO A 191 11.42 34.43 14.33
C PRO A 191 10.77 33.06 14.60
N ASN A 192 10.75 32.58 15.85
CA ASN A 192 10.17 31.29 16.23
C ASN A 192 8.74 31.38 16.81
N LEU A 193 8.15 32.58 16.94
CA LEU A 193 6.76 32.74 17.37
C LEU A 193 5.87 33.08 16.16
N PRO A 194 4.80 32.31 15.88
CA PRO A 194 3.93 32.59 14.74
C PRO A 194 3.15 33.90 14.96
N ASN A 195 3.36 34.88 14.08
CA ASN A 195 2.61 36.13 14.01
C ASN A 195 1.17 35.89 13.49
N ARG A 196 0.30 35.24 14.29
CA ARG A 196 -1.08 34.91 13.87
C ARG A 196 -2.09 35.22 14.97
N GLY A 197 -2.90 36.26 14.80
CA GLY A 197 -4.13 36.47 15.57
C GLY A 197 -5.38 36.09 14.74
N THR A 198 -6.48 35.79 15.42
CA THR A 198 -7.77 35.44 14.80
C THR A 198 -8.73 36.62 14.86
N PHE A 199 -9.43 36.90 13.76
CA PHE A 199 -10.54 37.84 13.71
C PHE A 199 -11.83 37.11 13.34
N THR A 200 -12.77 37.03 14.28
CA THR A 200 -14.02 36.28 14.09
C THR A 200 -15.21 37.22 13.93
N ILE A 201 -15.94 37.06 12.83
CA ILE A 201 -17.17 37.78 12.50
C ILE A 201 -18.35 36.81 12.66
N ASN A 202 -19.14 36.96 13.72
CA ASN A 202 -20.36 36.16 13.93
C ASN A 202 -21.64 36.84 13.39
N GLU A 203 -21.49 37.99 12.74
CA GLU A 203 -22.59 38.84 12.28
C GLU A 203 -22.88 38.70 10.78
N GLU A 204 -24.05 39.16 10.35
CA GLU A 204 -24.43 39.16 8.93
C GLU A 204 -23.66 40.23 8.14
N ILE A 205 -23.03 39.83 7.03
CA ILE A 205 -22.29 40.73 6.15
C ILE A 205 -23.14 41.06 4.92
N PHE A 206 -23.39 42.36 4.67
CA PHE A 206 -24.01 42.85 3.44
C PHE A 206 -22.99 43.62 2.59
N SER A 207 -22.95 43.34 1.30
CA SER A 207 -22.11 44.12 0.38
C SER A 207 -22.65 44.02 -1.01
N SER A 208 -22.91 45.18 -1.59
CA SER A 208 -23.24 45.32 -3.02
C SER A 208 -22.00 45.44 -3.90
N GLY A 209 -20.80 45.63 -3.31
CA GLY A 209 -19.52 45.74 -4.01
C GLY A 209 -18.55 44.56 -3.75
N PRO A 210 -17.39 44.52 -4.42
CA PRO A 210 -16.38 43.48 -4.21
C PRO A 210 -15.73 43.55 -2.82
N ILE A 211 -15.52 42.40 -2.19
CA ILE A 211 -14.82 42.26 -0.90
C ILE A 211 -13.48 41.55 -1.13
N SER A 212 -12.41 42.10 -0.58
CA SER A 212 -11.11 41.42 -0.51
C SER A 212 -10.81 40.96 0.92
N PHE A 213 -10.29 39.74 1.08
CA PHE A 213 -9.80 39.21 2.35
C PHE A 213 -8.27 39.20 2.36
N GLY A 214 -7.69 39.73 3.43
CA GLY A 214 -6.26 39.97 3.53
C GLY A 214 -5.81 41.20 2.74
N ALA A 215 -4.64 41.74 3.08
CA ALA A 215 -4.08 42.91 2.41
C ALA A 215 -2.58 42.70 2.12
N LEU A 216 -2.15 43.04 0.90
CA LEU A 216 -0.72 43.11 0.50
C LEU A 216 -0.05 44.42 0.95
N GLY A 217 -0.82 45.34 1.53
CA GLY A 217 -0.33 46.64 1.98
C GLY A 217 0.36 46.55 3.34
N PHE A 218 1.66 46.82 3.37
CA PHE A 218 2.37 47.17 4.59
C PHE A 218 1.77 48.46 5.16
N VAL A 219 1.04 48.38 6.27
CA VAL A 219 0.77 49.54 7.13
C VAL A 219 1.78 49.45 8.27
N ASP A 220 2.63 50.49 8.42
CA ASP A 220 3.74 50.55 9.38
C ASP A 220 4.84 49.46 9.22
N GLY A 221 5.02 48.92 8.01
CA GLY A 221 6.13 47.99 7.72
C GLY A 221 5.92 46.54 8.18
N VAL A 222 4.69 46.11 8.43
CA VAL A 222 4.38 44.74 8.89
C VAL A 222 3.28 44.08 8.03
N GLU A 223 3.53 42.84 7.60
CA GLU A 223 2.59 42.01 6.82
C GLU A 223 1.48 41.40 7.71
N ARG A 224 0.23 41.36 7.20
CA ARG A 224 -0.96 40.86 7.93
C ARG A 224 -1.33 39.45 7.46
N GLN A 225 -0.76 38.42 8.09
CA GLN A 225 -0.98 36.99 7.77
C GLN A 225 -1.88 36.22 8.78
N GLY A 226 -2.75 36.91 9.52
CA GLY A 226 -3.63 36.29 10.53
C GLY A 226 -4.79 35.46 9.94
N VAL A 227 -5.64 34.93 10.81
CA VAL A 227 -6.81 34.11 10.43
C VAL A 227 -8.09 34.94 10.51
N VAL A 228 -8.88 35.03 9.44
CA VAL A 228 -10.25 35.55 9.46
C VAL A 228 -11.22 34.37 9.57
N VAL A 229 -12.23 34.46 10.44
CA VAL A 229 -13.27 33.44 10.61
C VAL A 229 -14.63 34.09 10.42
N LEU A 230 -15.41 33.60 9.44
CA LEU A 230 -16.76 34.09 9.15
C LEU A 230 -17.80 33.07 9.62
N ASN A 231 -18.47 33.36 10.73
CA ASN A 231 -19.50 32.51 11.35
C ASN A 231 -20.92 33.02 11.10
N GLY A 232 -21.10 34.31 10.76
CA GLY A 232 -22.42 34.90 10.54
C GLY A 232 -23.03 34.60 9.17
N SER A 233 -24.23 35.12 8.90
CA SER A 233 -24.89 34.99 7.58
C SER A 233 -24.12 35.78 6.51
N LEU A 234 -23.95 35.20 5.32
CA LEU A 234 -23.43 35.92 4.13
C LEU A 234 -24.53 36.15 3.09
N ALA A 235 -25.81 36.04 3.48
CA ALA A 235 -26.95 36.16 2.56
C ALA A 235 -27.05 37.55 1.91
N GLY A 236 -26.52 38.59 2.56
CA GLY A 236 -26.50 39.96 2.05
C GLY A 236 -25.36 40.28 1.07
N LEU A 237 -24.46 39.35 0.80
CA LEU A 237 -23.29 39.57 -0.06
C LEU A 237 -23.64 39.28 -1.52
N THR A 238 -23.54 40.29 -2.39
CA THR A 238 -23.87 40.16 -3.83
C THR A 238 -22.71 40.53 -4.77
N GLY A 239 -21.52 40.85 -4.24
CA GLY A 239 -20.33 41.18 -5.03
C GLY A 239 -19.29 40.06 -5.12
N ASN A 240 -18.19 40.31 -5.81
CA ASN A 240 -17.07 39.36 -5.92
C ASN A 240 -16.30 39.24 -4.60
N ILE A 241 -15.82 38.05 -4.28
CA ILE A 241 -14.86 37.81 -3.20
C ILE A 241 -13.46 37.60 -3.78
N THR A 242 -12.46 38.23 -3.19
CA THR A 242 -11.05 38.01 -3.53
C THR A 242 -10.25 37.69 -2.27
N GLN A 243 -9.68 36.49 -2.17
CA GLN A 243 -8.71 36.15 -1.15
C GLN A 243 -7.31 36.59 -1.63
N VAL A 244 -6.66 37.49 -0.89
CA VAL A 244 -5.38 38.09 -1.29
C VAL A 244 -4.21 37.60 -0.43
N ALA A 245 -4.41 37.44 0.89
CA ALA A 245 -3.35 37.02 1.81
C ALA A 245 -3.91 36.47 3.15
N GLY A 246 -3.09 35.76 3.92
CA GLY A 246 -3.50 35.17 5.21
C GLY A 246 -4.43 33.96 5.04
N THR A 247 -5.14 33.57 6.08
CA THR A 247 -6.10 32.44 6.03
C THR A 247 -7.51 32.94 6.32
N THR A 248 -8.48 32.62 5.47
CA THR A 248 -9.90 32.92 5.69
C THR A 248 -10.69 31.63 5.80
N ASN A 249 -11.36 31.42 6.93
CA ASN A 249 -12.28 30.31 7.17
C ASN A 249 -13.72 30.81 7.03
N VAL A 250 -14.42 30.33 6.00
CA VAL A 250 -15.84 30.60 5.80
C VAL A 250 -16.64 29.46 6.43
N GLN A 251 -17.24 29.70 7.60
CA GLN A 251 -18.02 28.73 8.39
C GLN A 251 -19.53 28.90 8.21
N THR A 252 -19.94 29.34 7.03
CA THR A 252 -21.31 29.70 6.65
C THR A 252 -21.47 29.54 5.14
N SER A 253 -22.69 29.50 4.63
CA SER A 253 -22.96 29.31 3.20
C SER A 253 -22.73 30.59 2.38
N LEU A 254 -21.95 30.49 1.31
CA LEU A 254 -21.86 31.49 0.24
C LEU A 254 -22.92 31.17 -0.83
N ASN A 255 -24.00 31.95 -0.88
CA ASN A 255 -25.10 31.67 -1.81
C ASN A 255 -25.35 32.76 -2.87
N ASN A 256 -24.94 34.01 -2.62
CA ASN A 256 -25.36 35.15 -3.44
C ASN A 256 -24.21 35.90 -4.14
N ILE A 257 -22.98 35.37 -4.07
CA ILE A 257 -21.80 36.00 -4.70
C ILE A 257 -21.80 35.87 -6.22
N THR A 258 -21.23 36.86 -6.91
CA THR A 258 -21.12 36.90 -8.38
C THR A 258 -19.79 36.34 -8.92
N GLY A 259 -18.81 36.16 -8.04
CA GLY A 259 -17.48 35.66 -8.40
C GLY A 259 -16.59 35.44 -7.18
N LEU A 260 -15.61 34.56 -7.35
CA LEU A 260 -14.64 34.21 -6.33
C LEU A 260 -13.24 34.12 -6.96
N SER A 261 -12.23 34.67 -6.30
CA SER A 261 -10.83 34.52 -6.71
C SER A 261 -9.90 34.40 -5.51
N VAL A 262 -8.78 33.71 -5.69
CA VAL A 262 -7.71 33.54 -4.70
C VAL A 262 -6.40 33.92 -5.37
N THR A 263 -5.82 35.05 -4.99
CA THR A 263 -4.56 35.56 -5.55
C THR A 263 -3.38 35.43 -4.58
N GLY A 264 -3.64 34.93 -3.37
CA GLY A 264 -2.64 34.61 -2.37
C GLY A 264 -3.28 34.11 -1.07
N GLY A 265 -2.48 33.57 -0.13
CA GLY A 265 -2.99 33.04 1.14
C GLY A 265 -3.87 31.79 0.98
N THR A 266 -4.80 31.56 1.90
CA THR A 266 -5.66 30.38 1.94
C THR A 266 -7.11 30.76 2.17
N LEU A 267 -8.03 30.28 1.33
CA LEU A 267 -9.48 30.36 1.54
C LEU A 267 -10.05 28.97 1.81
N ASN A 268 -10.66 28.77 2.97
CA ASN A 268 -11.27 27.51 3.39
C ASN A 268 -12.79 27.65 3.42
N LEU A 269 -13.49 26.87 2.59
CA LEU A 269 -14.93 26.72 2.66
C LEU A 269 -15.27 25.53 3.57
N LYS A 270 -16.09 25.76 4.60
CA LYS A 270 -16.44 24.72 5.59
C LYS A 270 -17.90 24.28 5.58
N TRP A 271 -18.79 25.00 4.89
CA TRP A 271 -20.24 24.73 4.86
C TRP A 271 -20.73 24.61 3.42
N ASP A 272 -21.95 24.12 3.19
CA ASP A 272 -22.54 23.99 1.86
C ASP A 272 -22.65 25.36 1.17
N ASN A 273 -22.13 25.50 -0.05
CA ASN A 273 -22.19 26.73 -0.83
C ASN A 273 -22.95 26.50 -2.14
N SER A 274 -23.82 27.44 -2.50
CA SER A 274 -24.65 27.37 -3.71
C SER A 274 -24.74 28.75 -4.37
N PHE A 275 -23.76 29.08 -5.21
CA PHE A 275 -23.70 30.33 -5.98
C PHE A 275 -23.41 30.04 -7.45
N VAL A 276 -23.65 31.00 -8.34
CA VAL A 276 -23.30 30.88 -9.77
C VAL A 276 -22.34 32.00 -10.12
N ALA A 277 -21.11 31.66 -10.49
CA ALA A 277 -20.13 32.66 -10.91
C ALA A 277 -20.17 32.83 -12.43
N ALA A 278 -20.14 34.07 -12.89
CA ALA A 278 -20.10 34.36 -14.34
C ALA A 278 -18.71 34.10 -14.96
N GLN A 279 -17.69 33.90 -14.13
CA GLN A 279 -16.30 33.69 -14.52
C GLN A 279 -15.69 32.54 -13.68
N PRO A 280 -14.67 31.84 -14.20
CA PRO A 280 -13.99 30.80 -13.44
C PRO A 280 -13.37 31.33 -12.14
N ILE A 281 -13.39 30.49 -11.10
CA ILE A 281 -12.68 30.72 -9.85
C ILE A 281 -11.19 30.66 -10.14
N SER A 282 -10.56 31.84 -10.18
CA SER A 282 -9.14 31.97 -10.47
C SER A 282 -8.31 31.83 -9.20
N ILE A 283 -7.34 30.93 -9.21
CA ILE A 283 -6.46 30.61 -8.08
C ILE A 283 -5.01 30.77 -8.51
N THR A 284 -4.29 31.76 -7.98
CA THR A 284 -2.86 32.03 -8.23
C THR A 284 -2.15 32.32 -6.93
N ASN A 285 -0.94 31.79 -6.73
CA ASN A 285 -0.12 31.97 -5.51
C ASN A 285 -0.82 31.71 -4.16
N GLY A 286 -1.96 31.02 -4.15
CA GLY A 286 -2.80 30.81 -2.99
C GLY A 286 -3.52 29.47 -3.03
N THR A 287 -4.13 29.10 -1.92
CA THR A 287 -4.76 27.81 -1.73
C THR A 287 -6.26 27.97 -1.54
N PHE A 288 -7.06 27.33 -2.38
CA PHE A 288 -8.47 27.11 -2.15
C PHE A 288 -8.66 25.73 -1.50
N THR A 289 -9.38 25.66 -0.39
CA THR A 289 -9.67 24.39 0.27
C THR A 289 -11.14 24.24 0.58
N VAL A 290 -11.57 22.99 0.57
CA VAL A 290 -12.87 22.56 1.10
C VAL A 290 -12.56 21.64 2.26
N GLN A 291 -12.87 22.12 3.47
CA GLN A 291 -12.61 21.39 4.70
C GLN A 291 -13.92 20.93 5.33
N PRO A 292 -13.97 19.75 5.96
CA PRO A 292 -15.16 19.33 6.67
C PRO A 292 -15.47 20.23 7.87
N ASP A 293 -16.76 20.39 8.17
CA ASP A 293 -17.25 21.00 9.40
C ASP A 293 -17.54 19.97 10.49
N GLY A 294 -17.43 20.41 11.75
CA GLY A 294 -18.02 19.73 12.90
C GLY A 294 -17.37 18.41 13.37
N ASN A 295 -18.09 17.76 14.28
CA ASN A 295 -17.85 16.43 14.81
C ASN A 295 -19.20 15.68 14.89
N PRO A 296 -19.47 14.65 14.07
CA PRO A 296 -18.55 14.03 13.12
C PRO A 296 -18.25 14.94 11.91
N PRO A 297 -17.04 14.82 11.31
CA PRO A 297 -16.66 15.62 10.16
C PRO A 297 -17.55 15.30 8.95
N ARG A 298 -18.21 16.32 8.40
CA ARG A 298 -19.01 16.24 7.17
C ARG A 298 -18.41 17.16 6.11
N LEU A 299 -18.29 16.69 4.86
CA LEU A 299 -17.89 17.57 3.77
C LEU A 299 -19.06 18.46 3.34
N PRO A 300 -18.76 19.71 2.94
CA PRO A 300 -19.72 20.56 2.25
C PRO A 300 -20.30 19.88 1.01
N ASN A 301 -21.62 19.85 0.93
CA ASN A 301 -22.36 19.49 -0.27
C ASN A 301 -22.50 20.74 -1.17
N ASN A 302 -21.41 21.15 -1.82
CA ASN A 302 -21.46 22.34 -2.65
C ASN A 302 -22.20 22.07 -3.97
N THR A 303 -23.04 23.03 -4.36
CA THR A 303 -23.79 23.01 -5.63
C THR A 303 -23.52 24.28 -6.45
N PHE A 304 -22.46 25.02 -6.13
CA PHE A 304 -22.11 26.20 -6.90
C PHE A 304 -21.68 25.82 -8.32
N VAL A 305 -21.98 26.70 -9.29
CA VAL A 305 -21.62 26.55 -10.70
C VAL A 305 -20.54 27.56 -11.04
N ALA A 306 -19.30 27.08 -11.15
CA ALA A 306 -18.12 27.85 -11.52
C ALA A 306 -16.94 26.92 -11.84
N ASP A 307 -16.36 27.06 -13.03
CA ASP A 307 -15.11 26.37 -13.37
C ASP A 307 -13.95 26.87 -12.49
N PHE A 308 -12.88 26.10 -12.39
CA PHE A 308 -11.65 26.50 -11.72
C PHE A 308 -10.54 26.79 -12.71
N ASN A 309 -9.79 27.87 -12.49
CA ASN A 309 -8.55 28.15 -13.19
C ASN A 309 -7.41 28.32 -12.19
N VAL A 310 -6.58 27.29 -12.05
CA VAL A 310 -5.47 27.21 -11.09
C VAL A 310 -4.17 27.53 -11.82
N GLY A 311 -3.74 28.79 -11.71
CA GLY A 311 -2.49 29.25 -12.29
C GLY A 311 -1.26 28.94 -11.42
N SER A 312 -0.10 29.44 -11.84
CA SER A 312 1.17 29.29 -11.14
C SER A 312 1.08 29.64 -9.63
N GLY A 313 1.64 28.75 -8.81
CA GLY A 313 1.61 28.85 -7.34
C GLY A 313 0.22 28.67 -6.72
N GLY A 314 -0.83 28.50 -7.52
CA GLY A 314 -2.18 28.22 -7.10
C GLY A 314 -2.37 26.76 -6.72
N GLN A 315 -3.21 26.50 -5.72
CA GLN A 315 -3.50 25.15 -5.27
C GLN A 315 -5.00 24.99 -4.95
N ILE A 316 -5.59 23.90 -5.41
CA ILE A 316 -6.79 23.32 -4.81
C ILE A 316 -6.30 22.21 -3.87
N LEU A 317 -6.58 22.34 -2.58
CA LEU A 317 -6.20 21.36 -1.57
C LEU A 317 -7.45 20.76 -0.95
N TRP A 318 -7.54 19.44 -1.03
CA TRP A 318 -8.54 18.65 -0.35
C TRP A 318 -7.89 17.80 0.74
N ARG A 319 -8.40 17.90 1.97
CA ARG A 319 -7.98 17.06 3.10
C ARG A 319 -9.20 16.37 3.68
N TRP A 320 -9.18 15.03 3.70
CA TRP A 320 -10.27 14.23 4.24
C TRP A 320 -9.76 13.16 5.22
N THR A 321 -10.46 13.00 6.34
CA THR A 321 -10.07 12.05 7.40
C THR A 321 -11.13 10.98 7.69
N GLY A 322 -12.25 10.99 6.96
CA GLY A 322 -13.34 10.02 7.11
C GLY A 322 -13.18 8.80 6.20
N VAL A 323 -13.84 7.70 6.53
CA VAL A 323 -13.56 6.40 5.89
C VAL A 323 -14.48 6.00 4.72
N ASN A 324 -15.64 6.63 4.45
CA ASN A 324 -16.69 5.91 3.71
C ASN A 324 -17.60 6.69 2.72
N ASP A 325 -17.18 7.71 1.95
CA ASP A 325 -18.13 8.26 0.95
C ASP A 325 -17.49 8.85 -0.31
N SER A 326 -17.43 8.05 -1.39
CA SER A 326 -17.00 8.51 -2.73
C SER A 326 -17.93 9.58 -3.32
N SER A 327 -19.19 9.64 -2.88
CA SER A 327 -20.17 10.63 -3.37
C SER A 327 -19.88 12.06 -2.92
N GLN A 328 -19.13 12.26 -1.83
CA GLN A 328 -18.87 13.59 -1.26
C GLN A 328 -17.67 14.30 -1.89
N PHE A 329 -16.73 13.58 -2.52
CA PHE A 329 -15.65 14.20 -3.29
C PHE A 329 -16.19 14.99 -4.50
N ILE A 330 -17.22 14.43 -5.16
CA ILE A 330 -17.83 14.99 -6.36
C ILE A 330 -18.34 16.42 -6.10
N ASN A 331 -18.96 16.63 -4.94
CA ASN A 331 -19.62 17.88 -4.57
C ASN A 331 -18.67 18.88 -3.91
N ALA A 332 -17.44 18.49 -3.52
CA ALA A 332 -16.48 19.45 -2.95
C ALA A 332 -16.10 20.54 -3.97
N LEU A 333 -15.96 20.18 -5.25
CA LEU A 333 -15.68 21.10 -6.35
C LEU A 333 -16.95 21.76 -6.95
N GLY A 334 -18.09 21.67 -6.27
CA GLY A 334 -19.38 22.20 -6.74
C GLY A 334 -20.05 21.30 -7.78
N ASP A 335 -20.84 21.91 -8.67
CA ASP A 335 -21.56 21.23 -9.74
C ASP A 335 -20.66 20.28 -10.55
N VAL A 336 -21.20 19.13 -10.93
CA VAL A 336 -20.49 18.05 -11.64
C VAL A 336 -19.97 18.46 -13.02
N ASN A 337 -20.42 19.58 -13.56
CA ASN A 337 -19.96 20.17 -14.82
C ASN A 337 -18.92 21.28 -14.63
N ASN A 338 -18.54 21.62 -13.38
CA ASN A 338 -17.47 22.59 -13.13
C ASN A 338 -16.14 21.98 -13.57
N ASP A 339 -15.57 22.50 -14.66
CA ASP A 339 -14.28 22.06 -15.16
C ASP A 339 -13.13 22.57 -14.29
N VAL A 340 -11.99 21.87 -14.32
CA VAL A 340 -10.78 22.28 -13.61
C VAL A 340 -9.67 22.49 -14.61
N THR A 341 -9.13 23.71 -14.69
CA THR A 341 -7.95 24.03 -15.47
C THR A 341 -6.75 24.22 -14.54
N LEU A 342 -5.65 23.50 -14.78
CA LEU A 342 -4.36 23.66 -14.11
C LEU A 342 -3.37 24.26 -15.11
N ASP A 343 -2.91 25.49 -14.91
CA ASP A 343 -1.93 26.19 -15.75
C ASP A 343 -0.74 26.67 -14.90
N GLY A 344 0.09 25.71 -14.50
CA GLY A 344 1.16 25.83 -13.50
C GLY A 344 0.69 25.57 -12.07
N GLY A 345 -0.60 25.25 -11.89
CA GLY A 345 -1.24 25.01 -10.60
C GLY A 345 -1.19 23.56 -10.09
N LEU A 346 -1.64 23.37 -8.86
CA LEU A 346 -1.66 22.10 -8.13
C LEU A 346 -3.09 21.69 -7.73
N LEU A 347 -3.48 20.46 -8.03
CA LEU A 347 -4.59 19.75 -7.38
C LEU A 347 -3.99 18.75 -6.38
N SER A 348 -4.19 18.96 -5.09
CA SER A 348 -3.69 18.08 -4.02
C SER A 348 -4.85 17.42 -3.30
N ILE A 349 -4.83 16.10 -3.25
CA ILE A 349 -5.82 15.24 -2.59
C ILE A 349 -5.09 14.47 -1.50
N ILE A 350 -5.49 14.72 -0.26
CA ILE A 350 -4.88 14.12 0.93
C ILE A 350 -5.97 13.39 1.72
N SER A 351 -5.77 12.10 1.96
CA SER A 351 -6.69 11.28 2.76
C SER A 351 -5.94 10.44 3.80
N THR A 352 -6.55 10.24 4.98
CA THR A 352 -6.10 9.25 5.98
C THR A 352 -6.82 7.90 5.84
N ALA A 353 -7.65 7.73 4.80
CA ALA A 353 -8.39 6.52 4.52
C ALA A 353 -8.18 6.08 3.06
N VAL A 354 -8.12 4.77 2.87
CA VAL A 354 -8.06 4.15 1.54
C VAL A 354 -9.42 4.32 0.86
N VAL A 355 -9.49 5.20 -0.13
CA VAL A 355 -10.71 5.46 -0.89
C VAL A 355 -10.33 5.62 -2.36
N THR A 356 -11.17 5.07 -3.25
CA THR A 356 -11.12 5.34 -4.68
C THR A 356 -12.04 6.52 -4.99
N HIS A 357 -11.51 7.55 -5.62
CA HIS A 357 -12.23 8.71 -6.10
C HIS A 357 -12.27 8.70 -7.62
N GLU A 358 -13.43 8.96 -8.21
CA GLU A 358 -13.59 9.12 -9.65
C GLU A 358 -14.07 10.55 -9.93
N LEU A 359 -13.41 11.26 -10.84
CA LEU A 359 -13.97 12.52 -11.33
C LEU A 359 -15.21 12.21 -12.17
N PRO A 360 -16.34 12.93 -11.99
CA PRO A 360 -17.51 12.77 -12.83
C PRO A 360 -17.14 12.88 -14.31
N GLY A 361 -17.69 12.01 -15.16
CA GLY A 361 -17.36 12.00 -16.59
C GLY A 361 -17.74 13.27 -17.36
N THR A 362 -18.56 14.14 -16.76
CA THR A 362 -18.92 15.47 -17.27
C THR A 362 -17.90 16.55 -16.95
N ARG A 363 -16.98 16.30 -16.02
CA ARG A 363 -15.96 17.25 -15.57
C ARG A 363 -14.65 16.99 -16.29
N THR A 364 -14.18 17.99 -17.03
CA THR A 364 -12.91 17.99 -17.72
C THR A 364 -11.79 18.51 -16.81
N LEU A 365 -10.66 17.81 -16.80
CA LEU A 365 -9.41 18.30 -16.22
C LEU A 365 -8.50 18.79 -17.35
N THR A 366 -8.33 20.11 -17.46
CA THR A 366 -7.52 20.75 -18.50
C THR A 366 -6.14 21.13 -17.97
N LEU A 367 -5.07 20.75 -18.66
CA LEU A 367 -3.70 21.17 -18.38
C LEU A 367 -3.30 22.28 -19.35
N GLY A 368 -3.18 23.51 -18.84
CA GLY A 368 -2.76 24.70 -19.59
C GLY A 368 -1.29 24.64 -20.02
N GLY A 369 -0.84 25.64 -20.79
CA GLY A 369 0.50 25.63 -21.40
C GLY A 369 1.66 25.53 -20.40
N ALA A 370 1.48 25.96 -19.15
CA ALA A 370 2.46 25.83 -18.08
C ALA A 370 2.44 24.44 -17.37
N GLY A 371 1.55 23.53 -17.78
CA GLY A 371 1.38 22.20 -17.19
C GLY A 371 0.46 22.19 -15.96
N GLY A 372 0.32 21.04 -15.31
CA GLY A 372 -0.42 20.95 -14.05
C GLY A 372 0.06 19.81 -13.19
N THR A 373 -0.01 20.00 -11.87
CA THR A 373 0.40 18.98 -10.90
C THR A 373 -0.83 18.35 -10.25
N ILE A 374 -0.87 17.03 -10.21
CA ILE A 374 -1.82 16.24 -9.43
C ILE A 374 -1.02 15.52 -8.35
N ASP A 375 -1.25 15.90 -7.10
CA ASP A 375 -0.65 15.31 -5.92
C ASP A 375 -1.68 14.47 -5.17
N ILE A 376 -1.45 13.16 -5.08
CA ILE A 376 -2.33 12.23 -4.37
C ILE A 376 -1.52 11.70 -3.21
N ALA A 377 -1.67 12.33 -2.04
CA ALA A 377 -0.88 12.03 -0.87
C ALA A 377 -1.67 11.23 0.17
N ASP A 378 -0.96 10.30 0.80
CA ASP A 378 -1.47 9.51 1.91
C ASP A 378 -0.95 10.12 3.22
N ASP A 379 -1.84 10.50 4.13
CA ASP A 379 -1.49 11.07 5.44
C ASP A 379 -1.37 9.96 6.50
N GLY A 380 -0.40 9.05 6.27
CA GLY A 380 0.04 8.07 7.28
C GLY A 380 -0.63 6.69 7.25
N VAL A 381 -1.30 6.29 6.16
CA VAL A 381 -1.82 4.92 6.01
C VAL A 381 -0.68 3.95 5.63
N SER A 382 -0.77 2.70 6.11
CA SER A 382 0.21 1.66 5.85
C SER A 382 0.36 1.37 4.34
N SER A 383 1.59 1.18 3.87
CA SER A 383 2.01 1.06 2.46
C SER A 383 1.31 0.01 1.56
N ALA A 384 0.34 -0.75 2.07
CA ALA A 384 -0.35 -1.81 1.36
C ALA A 384 -1.67 -1.39 0.68
N SER A 385 -2.12 -0.15 0.85
CA SER A 385 -3.38 0.32 0.26
C SER A 385 -3.25 1.78 -0.15
N THR A 386 -3.44 2.09 -1.43
CA THR A 386 -3.19 3.42 -1.98
C THR A 386 -4.50 4.17 -2.22
N LEU A 387 -4.53 5.44 -1.81
CA LEU A 387 -5.54 6.42 -2.23
C LEU A 387 -5.51 6.55 -3.76
N GLU A 388 -6.68 6.55 -4.41
CA GLU A 388 -6.78 6.51 -5.87
C GLU A 388 -7.66 7.64 -6.42
N LEU A 389 -7.23 8.27 -7.51
CA LEU A 389 -8.04 9.16 -8.35
C LEU A 389 -8.18 8.58 -9.75
N ILE A 390 -9.39 8.51 -10.28
CA ILE A 390 -9.72 7.95 -11.60
C ILE A 390 -10.22 9.04 -12.54
N LEU A 391 -9.60 9.08 -13.73
CA LEU A 391 -10.09 9.74 -14.94
C LEU A 391 -10.65 8.66 -15.88
N GLY A 392 -11.94 8.38 -15.71
CA GLY A 392 -12.66 7.23 -16.26
C GLY A 392 -13.03 7.36 -17.73
N THR A 393 -13.41 8.56 -18.18
CA THR A 393 -14.15 8.77 -19.44
C THR A 393 -13.29 9.38 -20.55
N ASP A 394 -13.70 9.13 -21.79
CA ASP A 394 -13.05 9.72 -22.97
C ASP A 394 -13.13 11.25 -22.92
N GLY A 395 -12.04 11.90 -23.32
CA GLY A 395 -11.94 13.36 -23.35
C GLY A 395 -11.77 14.05 -21.98
N GLN A 396 -11.74 13.30 -20.88
CA GLN A 396 -11.75 13.85 -19.52
C GLN A 396 -10.43 14.54 -19.13
N LEU A 397 -9.32 14.17 -19.76
CA LEU A 397 -8.07 14.93 -19.71
C LEU A 397 -7.97 15.79 -20.97
N ALA A 398 -7.69 17.08 -20.82
CA ALA A 398 -7.60 18.02 -21.93
C ALA A 398 -6.40 18.99 -21.81
N GLY A 399 -6.14 19.76 -22.87
CA GLY A 399 -5.13 20.81 -22.89
C GLY A 399 -3.81 20.40 -23.51
N ASN A 400 -2.78 21.24 -23.37
CA ASN A 400 -1.47 21.08 -24.03
C ASN A 400 -0.28 21.08 -23.05
N GLY A 401 -0.53 21.20 -21.75
CA GLY A 401 0.48 21.16 -20.71
C GLY A 401 1.03 19.78 -20.38
N THR A 402 2.16 19.74 -19.68
CA THR A 402 2.69 18.50 -19.09
C THR A 402 1.91 18.12 -17.83
N LEU A 403 1.52 16.84 -17.71
CA LEU A 403 0.97 16.27 -16.48
C LEU A 403 2.08 15.95 -15.49
N THR A 404 2.02 16.46 -14.26
CA THR A 404 2.95 16.07 -13.20
C THR A 404 2.21 15.31 -12.12
N LYS A 405 2.53 14.02 -11.91
CA LYS A 405 1.99 13.19 -10.84
C LYS A 405 2.95 13.19 -9.64
N GLN A 406 2.45 13.57 -8.47
CA GLN A 406 3.14 13.53 -7.18
C GLN A 406 2.31 12.81 -6.12
N GLY A 407 2.90 12.63 -4.93
CA GLY A 407 2.26 11.94 -3.80
C GLY A 407 2.25 10.42 -3.95
N ALA A 408 2.19 9.71 -2.83
CA ALA A 408 2.34 8.25 -2.76
C ALA A 408 1.15 7.46 -3.37
N GLY A 409 -0.01 8.09 -3.53
CA GLY A 409 -1.22 7.47 -4.07
C GLY A 409 -1.18 7.23 -5.57
N ARG A 410 -2.29 6.73 -6.11
CA ARG A 410 -2.44 6.26 -7.48
C ARG A 410 -3.34 7.18 -8.31
N LEU A 411 -2.88 7.57 -9.50
CA LEU A 411 -3.69 8.26 -10.50
C LEU A 411 -3.97 7.28 -11.64
N VAL A 412 -5.23 6.99 -11.93
CA VAL A 412 -5.65 6.15 -13.05
C VAL A 412 -6.20 7.02 -14.17
N ILE A 413 -5.75 6.76 -15.40
CA ILE A 413 -6.31 7.37 -16.60
C ILE A 413 -6.73 6.24 -17.54
N SER A 414 -8.04 6.06 -17.71
CA SER A 414 -8.61 4.96 -18.51
C SER A 414 -9.36 5.43 -19.76
N GLY A 415 -9.74 6.70 -19.86
CA GLY A 415 -10.38 7.25 -21.05
C GLY A 415 -9.42 7.48 -22.23
N ASN A 416 -9.97 7.54 -23.45
CA ASN A 416 -9.27 8.01 -24.64
C ASN A 416 -9.23 9.54 -24.69
N ASN A 417 -8.04 10.14 -24.63
CA ASN A 417 -7.86 11.60 -24.61
C ASN A 417 -7.19 12.14 -25.88
N SER A 418 -7.16 11.37 -26.98
CA SER A 418 -6.43 11.75 -28.21
C SER A 418 -6.93 13.02 -28.90
N LEU A 419 -8.18 13.42 -28.65
CA LEU A 419 -8.78 14.62 -29.26
C LEU A 419 -8.73 15.84 -28.35
N SER A 420 -8.62 15.64 -27.03
CA SER A 420 -8.74 16.69 -26.01
C SER A 420 -7.40 17.08 -25.41
N TYR A 421 -6.48 16.11 -25.24
CA TYR A 421 -5.17 16.32 -24.65
C TYR A 421 -4.08 16.20 -25.72
N THR A 422 -3.42 17.31 -25.99
CA THR A 422 -2.35 17.45 -27.00
C THR A 422 -0.97 17.64 -26.38
N GLY A 423 -0.90 17.73 -25.04
CA GLY A 423 0.36 17.92 -24.31
C GLY A 423 1.28 16.70 -24.39
N ASN A 424 0.70 15.51 -24.53
CA ASN A 424 1.40 14.25 -24.82
C ASN A 424 2.61 13.99 -23.90
N SER A 425 2.58 14.47 -22.65
CA SER A 425 3.74 14.47 -21.76
C SER A 425 3.34 14.26 -20.31
N ALA A 426 4.01 13.36 -19.59
CA ALA A 426 3.84 13.21 -18.15
C ALA A 426 5.15 13.00 -17.39
N VAL A 427 5.22 13.57 -16.19
CA VAL A 427 6.29 13.39 -15.20
C VAL A 427 5.72 12.71 -13.97
N VAL A 428 6.27 11.56 -13.57
CA VAL A 428 5.84 10.79 -12.40
C VAL A 428 6.91 10.91 -11.32
N GLY A 429 6.70 11.83 -10.38
CA GLY A 429 7.63 12.12 -9.28
C GLY A 429 7.39 11.28 -8.02
N GLY A 430 6.23 10.63 -7.88
CA GLY A 430 5.89 9.78 -6.75
C GLY A 430 4.59 9.00 -6.93
N GLY A 431 4.43 7.94 -6.14
CA GLY A 431 3.27 7.03 -6.23
C GLY A 431 3.16 6.34 -7.59
N THR A 432 1.94 6.02 -8.01
CA THR A 432 1.69 5.31 -9.28
C THR A 432 0.85 6.16 -10.24
N LEU A 433 1.29 6.28 -11.49
CA LEU A 433 0.45 6.65 -12.63
C LEU A 433 0.05 5.36 -13.34
N GLN A 434 -1.22 4.99 -13.29
CA GLN A 434 -1.74 3.86 -14.06
C GLN A 434 -2.42 4.35 -15.34
N ILE A 435 -2.10 3.73 -16.46
CA ILE A 435 -2.75 3.99 -17.74
C ILE A 435 -3.45 2.72 -18.22
N SER A 436 -4.74 2.83 -18.53
CA SER A 436 -5.56 1.68 -18.97
C SER A 436 -6.05 1.80 -20.42
N HIS A 437 -5.59 2.82 -21.16
CA HIS A 437 -5.93 3.01 -22.58
C HIS A 437 -4.73 3.53 -23.37
N LEU A 438 -4.61 3.12 -24.64
CA LEU A 438 -3.48 3.45 -25.51
C LEU A 438 -3.24 4.97 -25.64
N ASN A 439 -4.31 5.75 -25.71
CA ASN A 439 -4.26 7.20 -25.87
C ASN A 439 -4.66 7.96 -24.59
N ALA A 440 -4.46 7.37 -23.41
CA ALA A 440 -4.86 8.01 -22.16
C ALA A 440 -4.14 9.35 -21.93
N LEU A 441 -2.88 9.45 -22.38
CA LEU A 441 -2.10 10.70 -22.37
C LEU A 441 -2.10 11.40 -23.73
N GLY A 442 -3.18 11.29 -24.51
CA GLY A 442 -3.35 12.05 -25.76
C GLY A 442 -2.65 11.46 -26.99
N SER A 443 -1.65 10.60 -26.76
CA SER A 443 -0.88 9.93 -27.79
C SER A 443 -0.61 8.48 -27.39
N SER A 444 -0.43 7.63 -28.39
CA SER A 444 0.06 6.25 -28.22
C SER A 444 1.56 6.18 -27.92
N SER A 445 2.31 7.28 -28.05
CA SER A 445 3.74 7.37 -27.70
C SER A 445 4.06 8.73 -27.03
N PRO A 446 3.61 8.95 -25.78
CA PRO A 446 3.83 10.20 -25.04
C PRO A 446 5.27 10.31 -24.53
N PHE A 447 5.72 11.55 -24.27
CA PHE A 447 6.95 11.81 -23.53
C PHE A 447 6.73 11.51 -22.05
N LEU A 448 7.51 10.60 -21.48
CA LEU A 448 7.30 10.13 -20.11
C LEU A 448 8.59 10.25 -19.32
N THR A 449 8.52 10.81 -18.11
CA THR A 449 9.67 10.89 -17.19
C THR A 449 9.30 10.32 -15.83
N LEU A 450 9.97 9.26 -15.38
CA LEU A 450 9.76 8.64 -14.07
C LEU A 450 10.87 9.08 -13.11
N ASN A 451 10.59 10.11 -12.31
CA ASN A 451 11.50 10.70 -11.33
C ASN A 451 11.20 10.17 -9.91
N GLY A 452 11.28 8.85 -9.71
CA GLY A 452 11.00 8.20 -8.42
C GLY A 452 9.61 7.57 -8.29
N GLY A 453 8.66 7.89 -9.18
CA GLY A 453 7.35 7.24 -9.21
C GLY A 453 7.26 6.02 -10.15
N THR A 454 6.12 5.34 -10.11
CA THR A 454 5.82 4.15 -10.92
C THR A 454 4.86 4.48 -12.06
N LEU A 455 5.15 4.00 -13.27
CA LEU A 455 4.17 3.93 -14.36
C LEU A 455 3.64 2.50 -14.46
N ASP A 456 2.35 2.28 -14.25
CA ASP A 456 1.68 0.99 -14.45
C ASP A 456 0.89 1.02 -15.76
N LEU A 457 1.27 0.18 -16.71
CA LEU A 457 0.67 0.17 -18.05
C LEU A 457 -0.64 -0.61 -18.15
N ASN A 458 -1.14 -1.26 -17.09
CA ASN A 458 -2.47 -1.90 -17.01
C ASN A 458 -3.16 -2.28 -18.35
N ALA A 459 -2.55 -3.16 -19.15
CA ALA A 459 -3.02 -3.62 -20.47
C ALA A 459 -2.90 -2.67 -21.68
N ALA A 460 -2.45 -1.43 -21.51
CA ALA A 460 -2.30 -0.47 -22.59
C ALA A 460 -1.02 -0.75 -23.40
N GLY A 461 -1.16 -0.94 -24.71
CA GLY A 461 -0.06 -1.09 -25.67
C GLY A 461 0.71 0.21 -25.96
N LEU A 462 0.93 1.05 -24.94
CA LEU A 462 1.63 2.32 -25.04
C LEU A 462 3.06 2.14 -25.59
N GLY A 463 3.38 2.93 -26.61
CA GLY A 463 4.75 3.17 -27.04
C GLY A 463 5.50 3.93 -25.95
N VAL A 464 6.67 3.42 -25.59
CA VAL A 464 7.55 3.94 -24.53
C VAL A 464 8.89 4.37 -25.10
N ASP A 465 8.90 4.72 -26.40
CA ASP A 465 10.08 5.19 -27.12
C ASP A 465 10.67 6.44 -26.47
N ASN A 466 9.82 7.29 -25.89
CA ASN A 466 10.18 8.55 -25.25
C ASN A 466 10.14 8.50 -23.72
N LEU A 467 10.41 7.34 -23.12
CA LEU A 467 10.43 7.12 -21.67
C LEU A 467 11.82 7.39 -21.06
N VAL A 468 11.89 8.27 -20.07
CA VAL A 468 13.08 8.53 -19.26
C VAL A 468 12.82 8.01 -17.85
N VAL A 469 13.66 7.11 -17.33
CA VAL A 469 13.53 6.58 -15.96
C VAL A 469 14.71 7.07 -15.13
N ASN A 470 14.45 7.99 -14.22
CA ASN A 470 15.42 8.61 -13.31
C ASN A 470 15.05 8.26 -11.86
N GLY A 471 15.34 7.01 -11.47
CA GLY A 471 15.01 6.48 -10.14
C GLY A 471 13.58 5.99 -9.94
N GLY A 472 12.71 6.09 -10.95
CA GLY A 472 11.34 5.53 -10.94
C GLY A 472 11.26 4.05 -11.35
N SER A 473 10.02 3.53 -11.43
CA SER A 473 9.75 2.16 -11.86
C SER A 473 8.78 2.09 -13.03
N LEU A 474 9.04 1.23 -14.01
CA LEU A 474 8.03 0.85 -14.99
C LEU A 474 7.45 -0.50 -14.58
N GLN A 475 6.14 -0.54 -14.37
CA GLN A 475 5.36 -1.73 -14.06
C GLN A 475 4.54 -2.16 -15.28
N ILE A 476 4.69 -3.43 -15.64
CA ILE A 476 4.02 -4.04 -16.77
C ILE A 476 3.12 -5.15 -16.23
N SER A 477 1.81 -4.95 -16.34
CA SER A 477 0.81 -5.84 -15.75
C SER A 477 0.16 -6.81 -16.75
N GLN A 478 0.49 -6.71 -18.06
CA GLN A 478 0.00 -7.59 -19.15
C GLN A 478 1.00 -7.64 -20.33
N SER A 479 0.67 -8.37 -21.42
CA SER A 479 1.53 -8.51 -22.59
C SER A 479 1.80 -7.17 -23.29
N ILE A 480 3.08 -6.79 -23.39
CA ILE A 480 3.54 -5.62 -24.15
C ILE A 480 4.26 -6.07 -25.42
N THR A 481 4.02 -5.33 -26.51
CA THR A 481 4.80 -5.39 -27.75
C THR A 481 5.37 -3.99 -27.99
N GLY A 482 6.69 -3.81 -27.94
CA GLY A 482 7.27 -2.46 -28.10
C GLY A 482 8.79 -2.40 -27.96
N ASN A 483 9.39 -1.35 -28.52
CA ASN A 483 10.80 -1.01 -28.39
C ASN A 483 10.99 0.00 -27.24
N PHE A 484 12.00 -0.18 -26.41
CA PHE A 484 12.38 0.78 -25.38
C PHE A 484 13.54 1.63 -25.89
N ALA A 485 13.23 2.75 -26.55
CA ALA A 485 14.26 3.64 -27.09
C ALA A 485 14.81 4.67 -26.08
N GLY A 486 14.36 4.64 -24.82
CA GLY A 486 14.66 5.63 -23.79
C GLY A 486 15.86 5.35 -22.87
N VAL A 487 16.16 6.30 -21.97
CA VAL A 487 17.22 6.19 -20.94
C VAL A 487 16.64 5.53 -19.69
N PHE A 488 17.11 4.33 -19.34
CA PHE A 488 16.66 3.56 -18.18
C PHE A 488 17.68 3.59 -17.03
N GLY A 489 17.46 4.44 -16.03
CA GLY A 489 18.23 4.49 -14.79
C GLY A 489 17.47 3.96 -13.56
N GLY A 490 16.30 3.32 -13.74
CA GLY A 490 15.44 2.81 -12.65
C GLY A 490 15.03 1.34 -12.79
N LEU A 491 13.94 0.96 -12.15
CA LEU A 491 13.49 -0.44 -11.99
C LEU A 491 12.45 -0.83 -13.06
N LEU A 492 12.59 -2.03 -13.65
CA LEU A 492 11.57 -2.64 -14.51
C LEU A 492 10.93 -3.82 -13.77
N VAL A 493 9.61 -3.78 -13.60
CA VAL A 493 8.80 -4.77 -12.88
C VAL A 493 7.78 -5.39 -13.81
N PHE A 494 7.68 -6.73 -13.82
CA PHE A 494 6.59 -7.44 -14.48
C PHE A 494 5.69 -8.09 -13.42
N GLU A 495 4.41 -7.72 -13.41
CA GLU A 495 3.39 -8.25 -12.50
C GLU A 495 2.36 -9.03 -13.34
N ASP A 496 2.09 -10.29 -13.02
CA ASP A 496 1.06 -11.12 -13.68
C ASP A 496 1.09 -11.19 -15.22
N VAL A 497 2.27 -11.08 -15.85
CA VAL A 497 2.39 -11.12 -17.31
C VAL A 497 2.54 -12.56 -17.83
N PRO A 498 1.56 -13.13 -18.57
CA PRO A 498 1.62 -14.51 -19.05
C PRO A 498 2.62 -14.71 -20.21
N SER A 499 2.89 -13.66 -21.00
CA SER A 499 3.93 -13.65 -22.04
C SER A 499 4.35 -12.21 -22.37
N ILE A 500 5.64 -11.99 -22.54
CA ILE A 500 6.23 -10.70 -22.92
C ILE A 500 6.88 -10.87 -24.30
N GLY A 501 6.57 -9.97 -25.24
CA GLY A 501 7.24 -9.92 -26.54
C GLY A 501 8.71 -9.54 -26.42
N ALA A 502 9.42 -9.42 -27.55
CA ALA A 502 10.80 -8.94 -27.51
C ALA A 502 10.86 -7.50 -27.00
N ILE A 503 11.62 -7.27 -25.93
CA ILE A 503 11.97 -5.95 -25.42
C ILE A 503 13.39 -5.65 -25.93
N THR A 504 13.54 -4.60 -26.73
CA THR A 504 14.85 -4.08 -27.16
C THR A 504 15.10 -2.76 -26.45
N PHE A 505 16.26 -2.59 -25.80
CA PHE A 505 16.68 -1.31 -25.24
C PHE A 505 17.62 -0.61 -26.23
N ASN A 506 17.19 0.48 -26.87
CA ASN A 506 17.96 1.21 -27.90
C ASN A 506 18.58 2.55 -27.41
N GLY A 507 18.51 2.85 -26.10
CA GLY A 507 18.97 4.12 -25.53
C GLY A 507 20.49 4.19 -25.24
N SER A 508 21.09 5.37 -25.45
CA SER A 508 22.47 5.71 -25.04
C SER A 508 22.48 6.19 -23.58
N GLN A 509 23.22 5.53 -22.70
CA GLN A 509 23.36 5.90 -21.28
C GLN A 509 24.51 6.91 -21.10
N VAL A 510 24.27 7.98 -20.33
CA VAL A 510 25.28 8.99 -19.98
C VAL A 510 25.42 9.03 -18.45
N GLY A 511 26.33 8.23 -17.88
CA GLY A 511 26.67 8.28 -16.45
C GLY A 511 27.13 6.95 -15.84
N PRO A 512 27.88 6.98 -14.71
CA PRO A 512 28.27 5.76 -13.99
C PRO A 512 27.04 5.07 -13.34
N PRO A 513 27.04 3.73 -13.26
CA PRO A 513 25.87 2.96 -12.84
C PRO A 513 25.54 3.17 -11.36
N VAL A 514 24.28 3.48 -11.06
CA VAL A 514 23.68 3.19 -9.76
C VAL A 514 23.54 1.67 -9.68
N THR A 515 23.98 1.09 -8.56
CA THR A 515 24.42 -0.30 -8.36
C THR A 515 23.38 -1.42 -8.57
N THR A 516 22.19 -1.15 -9.12
CA THR A 516 21.21 -2.18 -9.48
C THR A 516 20.33 -1.69 -10.63
N THR A 517 20.75 -1.85 -11.87
CA THR A 517 19.82 -1.93 -13.02
C THR A 517 19.17 -3.32 -12.98
N GLY A 518 18.42 -3.59 -11.92
CA GLY A 518 17.84 -4.88 -11.67
C GLY A 518 16.55 -5.01 -12.46
N LEU A 519 16.53 -5.87 -13.48
CA LEU A 519 15.30 -6.60 -13.77
C LEU A 519 14.91 -7.27 -12.44
N ARG A 520 13.78 -6.89 -11.81
CA ARG A 520 13.26 -7.55 -10.61
C ARG A 520 11.85 -8.04 -10.93
N GLY A 521 11.70 -9.36 -10.94
CA GLY A 521 10.40 -10.01 -10.96
C GLY A 521 9.87 -10.29 -12.36
N ILE A 522 10.12 -11.51 -12.85
CA ILE A 522 9.10 -12.23 -13.59
C ILE A 522 8.29 -12.93 -12.50
N LEU A 523 7.25 -12.26 -11.98
CA LEU A 523 6.55 -12.68 -10.76
C LEU A 523 5.47 -13.75 -10.99
N ALA A 524 5.20 -14.14 -12.24
CA ALA A 524 4.30 -15.23 -12.58
C ALA A 524 4.97 -16.13 -13.62
N GLY A 525 4.99 -17.44 -13.37
CA GLY A 525 5.70 -18.42 -14.21
C GLY A 525 5.34 -18.30 -15.69
N GLY A 526 6.26 -18.67 -16.58
CA GLY A 526 6.07 -18.48 -18.02
C GLY A 526 7.38 -18.55 -18.81
N THR A 527 7.36 -18.16 -20.08
CA THR A 527 8.55 -18.06 -20.93
C THR A 527 8.72 -16.63 -21.46
N TYR A 528 9.90 -16.04 -21.23
CA TYR A 528 10.32 -14.75 -21.76
C TYR A 528 11.18 -14.95 -23.01
N GLY A 529 10.67 -14.55 -24.18
CA GLY A 529 11.34 -14.77 -25.47
C GLY A 529 12.24 -13.65 -25.97
N GLY A 530 12.19 -12.48 -25.34
CA GLY A 530 12.97 -11.31 -25.76
C GLY A 530 14.46 -11.40 -25.46
N ALA A 531 15.29 -10.66 -26.19
CA ALA A 531 16.66 -10.45 -25.77
C ALA A 531 16.69 -9.62 -24.47
N ILE A 532 17.75 -9.78 -23.66
CA ILE A 532 18.03 -9.00 -22.45
C ILE A 532 19.43 -8.44 -22.59
N THR A 533 19.64 -7.16 -22.28
CA THR A 533 20.98 -6.59 -22.15
C THR A 533 21.19 -6.12 -20.71
N LEU A 534 22.13 -6.76 -20.03
CA LEU A 534 22.49 -6.46 -18.65
C LEU A 534 23.32 -5.17 -18.58
N LEU A 535 22.88 -4.20 -17.79
CA LEU A 535 23.61 -2.94 -17.54
C LEU A 535 24.38 -2.97 -16.19
N GLY A 536 24.20 -4.03 -15.39
CA GLY A 536 24.73 -4.22 -14.04
C GLY A 536 24.27 -5.57 -13.46
N GLU A 537 24.22 -5.71 -12.14
CA GLU A 537 23.59 -6.89 -11.50
C GLU A 537 22.07 -6.88 -11.74
N SER A 538 21.54 -7.97 -12.30
CA SER A 538 20.10 -8.22 -12.48
C SER A 538 19.62 -9.36 -11.59
N VAL A 539 18.41 -9.23 -11.02
CA VAL A 539 17.89 -10.20 -10.04
C VAL A 539 16.81 -11.08 -10.67
N LEU A 540 17.11 -12.35 -10.83
CA LEU A 540 16.13 -13.37 -11.21
C LEU A 540 15.42 -13.84 -9.94
N ASP A 541 14.16 -13.48 -9.72
CA ASP A 541 13.42 -13.90 -8.52
C ASP A 541 12.35 -14.95 -8.84
N GLY A 542 12.63 -16.21 -8.50
CA GLY A 542 11.71 -17.34 -8.62
C GLY A 542 10.83 -17.53 -7.37
N GLY A 543 10.44 -16.45 -6.69
CA GLY A 543 9.68 -16.51 -5.43
C GLY A 543 8.31 -17.19 -5.60
N SER A 544 7.54 -16.75 -6.59
CA SER A 544 6.15 -17.19 -6.79
C SER A 544 6.01 -18.46 -7.65
N ALA A 545 6.81 -18.58 -8.71
CA ALA A 545 6.73 -19.70 -9.66
C ALA A 545 8.04 -19.87 -10.43
N ALA A 546 8.20 -21.02 -11.10
CA ALA A 546 9.31 -21.25 -12.04
C ALA A 546 9.06 -20.55 -13.37
N PHE A 547 10.11 -20.06 -14.04
CA PHE A 547 10.01 -19.40 -15.36
C PHE A 547 11.21 -19.69 -16.26
N ASN A 548 11.06 -19.45 -17.56
CA ASN A 548 12.07 -19.64 -18.59
C ASN A 548 12.43 -18.31 -19.28
N ILE A 549 13.71 -18.08 -19.54
CA ILE A 549 14.24 -16.99 -20.38
C ILE A 549 14.81 -17.64 -21.64
N SER A 550 14.08 -17.55 -22.74
CA SER A 550 14.45 -18.16 -24.01
C SER A 550 15.12 -17.22 -25.01
N GLY A 551 15.05 -15.90 -24.79
CA GLY A 551 15.85 -14.98 -25.57
C GLY A 551 17.27 -14.79 -25.02
N SER A 552 18.15 -14.26 -25.87
CA SER A 552 19.58 -14.07 -25.57
C SER A 552 19.81 -13.05 -24.47
N ILE A 553 20.68 -13.34 -23.51
CA ILE A 553 21.19 -12.38 -22.53
C ILE A 553 22.57 -11.89 -22.97
N SER A 554 22.71 -10.60 -23.22
CA SER A 554 23.98 -9.90 -23.47
C SER A 554 24.27 -8.92 -22.34
N GLN A 555 25.39 -8.20 -22.40
CA GLN A 555 25.69 -7.13 -21.45
C GLN A 555 26.26 -5.88 -22.14
N ASN A 556 26.11 -4.75 -21.47
CA ASN A 556 26.84 -3.52 -21.75
C ASN A 556 27.48 -3.05 -20.43
N GLY A 557 28.80 -3.23 -20.29
CA GLY A 557 29.51 -3.02 -19.02
C GLY A 557 29.75 -4.32 -18.24
N THR A 558 29.54 -4.31 -16.92
CA THR A 558 29.84 -5.43 -15.98
C THR A 558 28.61 -6.24 -15.59
N GLY A 559 27.73 -6.54 -16.55
CA GLY A 559 26.46 -7.21 -16.31
C GLY A 559 26.59 -8.57 -15.64
N SER A 560 25.80 -8.85 -14.59
CA SER A 560 25.78 -10.13 -13.87
C SER A 560 24.35 -10.52 -13.47
N LEU A 561 24.14 -11.78 -13.09
CA LEU A 561 22.84 -12.30 -12.67
C LEU A 561 22.89 -12.76 -11.21
N ARG A 562 21.86 -12.45 -10.44
CA ARG A 562 21.66 -12.95 -9.08
C ARG A 562 20.29 -13.62 -8.96
N LYS A 563 20.25 -14.90 -8.55
CA LYS A 563 19.04 -15.71 -8.44
C LYS A 563 18.57 -15.82 -6.99
N THR A 564 17.33 -15.39 -6.74
CA THR A 564 16.60 -15.51 -5.47
C THR A 564 15.29 -16.28 -5.65
N GLY A 565 14.59 -16.60 -4.55
CA GLY A 565 13.34 -17.36 -4.57
C GLY A 565 13.53 -18.86 -4.80
N ILE A 566 12.62 -19.69 -4.29
CA ILE A 566 12.81 -21.15 -4.20
C ILE A 566 12.55 -21.91 -5.51
N ASN A 567 11.84 -21.33 -6.47
CA ASN A 567 11.50 -22.02 -7.73
C ASN A 567 12.65 -21.92 -8.75
N ALA A 568 12.62 -22.82 -9.73
CA ALA A 568 13.64 -22.91 -10.77
C ALA A 568 13.51 -21.78 -11.80
N VAL A 569 14.64 -21.33 -12.36
CA VAL A 569 14.70 -20.42 -13.50
C VAL A 569 15.48 -21.08 -14.62
N THR A 570 14.84 -21.27 -15.77
CA THR A 570 15.49 -21.84 -16.94
C THR A 570 16.06 -20.73 -17.81
N LEU A 571 17.32 -20.84 -18.20
CA LEU A 571 17.95 -20.02 -19.23
C LEU A 571 18.12 -20.90 -20.47
N SER A 572 17.44 -20.54 -21.55
CA SER A 572 17.48 -21.30 -22.81
C SER A 572 17.93 -20.49 -24.03
N GLY A 573 18.09 -19.18 -23.89
CA GLY A 573 18.68 -18.33 -24.92
C GLY A 573 20.18 -18.51 -25.06
N ASN A 574 20.71 -18.12 -26.22
CA ASN A 574 22.16 -18.03 -26.43
C ASN A 574 22.69 -16.74 -25.81
N ASN A 575 23.54 -16.87 -24.81
CA ASN A 575 23.98 -15.78 -23.95
C ASN A 575 25.42 -15.38 -24.28
N SER A 576 25.71 -14.08 -24.15
CA SER A 576 27.04 -13.50 -24.42
C SER A 576 27.53 -12.56 -23.32
N PHE A 577 26.84 -12.53 -22.18
CA PHE A 577 27.30 -11.82 -20.98
C PHE A 577 28.43 -12.59 -20.30
N THR A 578 29.38 -11.88 -19.71
CA THR A 578 30.60 -12.40 -19.10
C THR A 578 30.67 -12.25 -17.57
N GLY A 579 29.68 -11.62 -16.94
CA GLY A 579 29.58 -11.60 -15.49
C GLY A 579 29.02 -12.89 -14.89
N ASN A 580 29.13 -12.99 -13.56
CA ASN A 580 28.75 -14.20 -12.83
C ASN A 580 27.23 -14.40 -12.76
N VAL A 581 26.83 -15.66 -12.57
CA VAL A 581 25.49 -16.06 -12.13
C VAL A 581 25.57 -16.50 -10.67
N SER A 582 25.11 -15.67 -9.74
CA SER A 582 25.13 -15.95 -8.30
C SER A 582 23.76 -16.49 -7.84
N ILE A 583 23.72 -17.71 -7.31
CA ILE A 583 22.47 -18.41 -6.93
C ILE A 583 22.38 -18.48 -5.41
N GLU A 584 21.49 -17.67 -4.84
CA GLU A 584 21.26 -17.60 -3.39
C GLU A 584 20.10 -18.51 -2.95
N GLN A 585 19.09 -18.72 -3.80
CA GLN A 585 17.98 -19.64 -3.54
C GLN A 585 17.42 -20.22 -4.86
N GLY A 586 16.86 -21.42 -4.79
CA GLY A 586 16.27 -22.09 -5.95
C GLY A 586 17.32 -22.65 -6.91
N ILE A 587 16.89 -23.03 -8.11
CA ILE A 587 17.77 -23.65 -9.12
C ILE A 587 17.81 -22.77 -10.37
N VAL A 588 18.99 -22.60 -10.98
CA VAL A 588 19.09 -22.10 -12.37
C VAL A 588 19.34 -23.30 -13.29
N SER A 589 18.46 -23.54 -14.27
CA SER A 589 18.59 -24.61 -15.25
C SER A 589 19.06 -24.05 -16.59
N PHE A 590 20.19 -24.53 -17.11
CA PHE A 590 20.75 -24.11 -18.40
C PHE A 590 20.37 -25.11 -19.49
N SER A 591 19.58 -24.72 -20.48
CA SER A 591 19.07 -25.67 -21.47
C SER A 591 20.12 -26.12 -22.50
N SER A 592 21.19 -25.35 -22.68
CA SER A 592 22.28 -25.64 -23.62
C SER A 592 23.59 -25.02 -23.14
N ALA A 593 24.72 -25.44 -23.72
CA ALA A 593 26.02 -24.83 -23.43
C ALA A 593 26.05 -23.33 -23.75
N ALA A 594 25.32 -22.89 -24.78
CA ALA A 594 25.22 -21.49 -25.14
C ALA A 594 24.37 -20.67 -24.15
N ALA A 595 23.64 -21.30 -23.24
CA ALA A 595 22.89 -20.59 -22.19
C ALA A 595 23.76 -20.19 -20.98
N LEU A 596 24.98 -20.71 -20.87
CA LEU A 596 25.92 -20.32 -19.83
C LEU A 596 26.44 -18.87 -20.06
N PRO A 597 26.97 -18.21 -19.02
CA PRO A 597 27.78 -17.02 -19.23
C PRO A 597 29.00 -17.33 -20.11
N ASP A 598 29.38 -16.37 -20.95
CA ASP A 598 30.57 -16.41 -21.82
C ASP A 598 31.84 -15.99 -21.06
N GLY A 599 33.01 -16.33 -21.60
CA GLY A 599 34.30 -15.83 -21.10
C GLY A 599 34.59 -16.22 -19.64
N PRO A 600 35.02 -15.28 -18.75
CA PRO A 600 35.40 -15.58 -17.36
C PRO A 600 34.21 -15.76 -16.40
N GLY A 601 32.96 -15.65 -16.87
CA GLY A 601 31.79 -15.71 -16.01
C GLY A 601 31.61 -17.08 -15.37
N ALA A 602 31.40 -17.10 -14.05
CA ALA A 602 31.16 -18.33 -13.29
C ALA A 602 29.72 -18.43 -12.79
N VAL A 603 29.25 -19.65 -12.58
CA VAL A 603 27.97 -19.96 -11.91
C VAL A 603 28.27 -20.30 -10.45
N ASN A 604 27.97 -19.38 -9.53
CA ASN A 604 28.24 -19.53 -8.11
C ASN A 604 26.98 -19.99 -7.36
N VAL A 605 27.04 -21.14 -6.70
CA VAL A 605 25.98 -21.66 -5.83
C VAL A 605 26.33 -21.30 -4.39
N LEU A 606 25.53 -20.43 -3.77
CA LEU A 606 25.90 -19.71 -2.55
C LEU A 606 25.20 -20.23 -1.28
N ALA A 607 24.22 -21.12 -1.39
CA ALA A 607 23.43 -21.57 -0.25
C ALA A 607 22.96 -23.03 -0.35
N ALA A 608 22.61 -23.62 0.81
CA ALA A 608 22.09 -24.98 0.92
C ALA A 608 20.76 -25.20 0.16
N ASN A 609 19.96 -24.15 -0.02
CA ASN A 609 18.73 -24.16 -0.81
C ASN A 609 18.94 -23.61 -2.22
N ALA A 610 20.16 -23.66 -2.75
CA ALA A 610 20.50 -23.26 -4.11
C ALA A 610 21.01 -24.46 -4.93
N GLY A 611 20.92 -24.35 -6.26
CA GLY A 611 21.47 -25.36 -7.15
C GLY A 611 21.56 -24.91 -8.60
N VAL A 612 22.18 -25.76 -9.40
CA VAL A 612 22.28 -25.60 -10.86
C VAL A 612 21.74 -26.84 -11.53
N ALA A 613 21.12 -26.70 -12.69
CA ALA A 613 20.68 -27.82 -13.51
C ALA A 613 21.05 -27.64 -14.98
N PHE A 614 21.10 -28.74 -15.73
CA PHE A 614 21.52 -28.74 -17.13
C PHE A 614 20.57 -29.56 -18.01
N GLY A 615 20.02 -28.90 -19.04
CA GLY A 615 19.17 -29.50 -20.09
C GLY A 615 19.95 -30.20 -21.21
N TYR A 616 21.28 -30.26 -21.10
CA TYR A 616 22.19 -30.96 -21.99
C TYR A 616 23.21 -31.74 -21.15
N ASP A 617 23.89 -32.71 -21.77
CA ASP A 617 25.04 -33.36 -21.12
C ASP A 617 26.21 -32.38 -21.11
N ALA A 618 26.39 -31.72 -19.97
CA ALA A 618 27.46 -30.76 -19.79
C ALA A 618 28.81 -31.44 -19.56
N GLY A 619 28.84 -32.74 -19.25
CA GLY A 619 29.89 -33.32 -18.43
C GLY A 619 29.71 -32.91 -16.96
N PHE A 620 30.40 -33.59 -16.05
CA PHE A 620 30.57 -33.05 -14.70
C PHE A 620 31.53 -31.86 -14.83
N LEU A 621 31.00 -30.63 -14.94
CA LEU A 621 31.74 -29.37 -15.20
C LEU A 621 32.01 -28.56 -13.93
N PRO A 622 32.97 -28.94 -13.07
CA PRO A 622 33.37 -28.14 -11.92
C PRO A 622 34.15 -26.87 -12.31
N SER A 623 34.49 -26.66 -13.59
CA SER A 623 35.32 -25.50 -13.99
C SER A 623 34.54 -24.18 -14.15
N ILE A 624 33.24 -24.24 -14.43
CA ILE A 624 32.38 -23.05 -14.55
C ILE A 624 31.42 -22.91 -13.37
N VAL A 625 31.09 -24.01 -12.69
CA VAL A 625 30.23 -24.00 -11.51
C VAL A 625 31.07 -24.03 -10.24
N ASN A 626 30.96 -22.99 -9.43
CA ASN A 626 31.59 -22.90 -8.12
C ASN A 626 30.54 -23.09 -7.03
N PHE A 627 30.79 -24.00 -6.10
CA PHE A 627 30.00 -24.12 -4.88
C PHE A 627 30.71 -23.39 -3.75
N ASP A 628 29.97 -22.60 -2.97
CA ASP A 628 30.52 -21.90 -1.82
C ASP A 628 31.22 -22.90 -0.87
N PRO A 629 32.50 -22.68 -0.50
CA PRO A 629 33.23 -23.54 0.41
C PRO A 629 32.56 -23.77 1.78
N ALA A 630 31.67 -22.88 2.21
CA ALA A 630 30.89 -23.04 3.44
C ALA A 630 29.86 -24.19 3.35
N LEU A 631 29.50 -24.61 2.14
CA LEU A 631 28.54 -25.69 1.87
C LEU A 631 29.19 -27.07 2.07
N THR A 632 29.52 -27.36 3.33
CA THR A 632 30.33 -28.53 3.72
C THR A 632 29.51 -29.76 4.07
N THR A 633 28.20 -29.63 4.29
CA THR A 633 27.34 -30.75 4.72
C THR A 633 26.94 -31.60 3.51
N PRO A 634 27.46 -32.84 3.36
CA PRO A 634 27.16 -33.67 2.20
C PRO A 634 25.66 -33.96 2.08
N GLY A 635 25.13 -33.87 0.86
CA GLY A 635 23.72 -34.04 0.58
C GLY A 635 22.81 -32.90 1.04
N ALA A 636 23.30 -31.86 1.72
CA ALA A 636 22.47 -30.72 2.13
C ALA A 636 23.00 -29.37 1.63
N ALA A 637 24.13 -29.38 0.93
CA ALA A 637 24.84 -28.20 0.46
C ALA A 637 24.25 -27.58 -0.83
N GLY A 638 23.38 -28.28 -1.55
CA GLY A 638 22.79 -27.79 -2.79
C GLY A 638 22.43 -28.92 -3.76
N VAL A 639 22.00 -28.54 -4.96
CA VAL A 639 21.54 -29.48 -5.99
C VAL A 639 22.36 -29.34 -7.27
N PHE A 640 22.75 -30.48 -7.83
CA PHE A 640 23.16 -30.63 -9.22
C PHE A 640 22.04 -31.34 -9.98
N GLY A 641 21.37 -30.62 -10.87
CA GLY A 641 20.23 -31.10 -11.64
C GLY A 641 20.62 -31.60 -13.02
N ILE A 642 20.05 -32.74 -13.40
CA ILE A 642 20.08 -33.30 -14.74
C ILE A 642 18.67 -33.11 -15.30
N ASP A 643 18.52 -32.22 -16.28
CA ASP A 643 17.25 -31.92 -16.97
C ASP A 643 17.30 -32.36 -18.44
N THR A 644 18.19 -33.29 -18.75
CA THR A 644 18.36 -33.88 -20.07
C THR A 644 18.01 -35.36 -20.06
N ALA A 645 17.46 -35.86 -21.17
CA ALA A 645 17.14 -37.28 -21.33
C ALA A 645 18.36 -38.16 -21.70
N SER A 646 19.51 -37.54 -21.96
CA SER A 646 20.65 -38.20 -22.62
C SER A 646 21.98 -38.03 -21.88
N TRP A 647 21.96 -37.93 -20.54
CA TRP A 647 23.21 -37.78 -19.79
C TRP A 647 24.02 -39.08 -19.83
N ASN A 648 25.21 -39.05 -20.42
CA ASN A 648 26.11 -40.19 -20.55
C ASN A 648 27.49 -39.98 -19.91
N SER A 649 27.91 -38.74 -19.64
CA SER A 649 29.18 -38.42 -18.99
C SER A 649 29.30 -38.94 -17.56
N THR A 650 30.51 -39.39 -17.19
CA THR A 650 30.84 -39.83 -15.81
C THR A 650 30.48 -38.75 -14.78
N LEU A 651 29.80 -39.18 -13.72
CA LEU A 651 29.42 -38.38 -12.57
C LEU A 651 30.27 -38.80 -11.36
N ASP A 652 31.40 -38.14 -11.15
CA ASP A 652 32.24 -38.36 -9.98
C ASP A 652 31.79 -37.47 -8.82
N LEU A 653 31.04 -38.05 -7.87
CA LEU A 653 30.56 -37.33 -6.68
C LEU A 653 31.47 -37.53 -5.46
N SER A 654 32.67 -38.10 -5.62
CA SER A 654 33.56 -38.47 -4.51
C SER A 654 33.87 -37.32 -3.54
N ALA A 655 34.09 -36.11 -4.06
CA ALA A 655 34.27 -34.88 -3.28
C ALA A 655 33.04 -33.98 -3.23
N SER A 656 31.90 -34.41 -3.79
CA SER A 656 30.71 -33.57 -3.95
C SER A 656 29.87 -33.51 -2.68
N PRO A 657 29.54 -32.32 -2.17
CA PRO A 657 28.60 -32.16 -1.06
C PRO A 657 27.13 -32.13 -1.55
N LEU A 658 26.87 -32.31 -2.84
CA LEU A 658 25.58 -32.00 -3.48
C LEU A 658 24.65 -33.21 -3.59
N ARG A 659 23.35 -32.92 -3.77
CA ARG A 659 22.38 -33.92 -4.23
C ARG A 659 22.29 -33.93 -5.76
N LEU A 660 22.15 -35.12 -6.34
CA LEU A 660 21.81 -35.31 -7.75
C LEU A 660 20.29 -35.33 -7.94
N SER A 661 19.76 -34.51 -8.85
CA SER A 661 18.31 -34.43 -9.06
C SER A 661 17.93 -34.01 -10.49
N SER A 662 16.69 -33.57 -10.67
CA SER A 662 16.16 -32.89 -11.85
C SER A 662 15.16 -31.83 -11.39
N THR A 663 15.01 -30.73 -12.12
CA THR A 663 13.95 -29.74 -11.92
C THR A 663 12.66 -30.09 -12.67
N LEU A 664 12.76 -30.87 -13.76
CA LEU A 664 11.63 -31.30 -14.58
C LEU A 664 11.67 -32.81 -14.84
N ASP A 665 12.41 -33.23 -15.87
CA ASP A 665 12.67 -34.62 -16.21
C ASP A 665 14.13 -34.78 -16.65
N GLY A 666 14.82 -35.77 -16.10
CA GLY A 666 16.21 -36.09 -16.42
C GLY A 666 16.44 -37.59 -16.46
N THR A 667 17.43 -38.02 -17.25
CA THR A 667 17.83 -39.42 -17.32
C THR A 667 19.35 -39.55 -17.36
N VAL A 668 19.89 -40.33 -16.42
CA VAL A 668 21.25 -40.83 -16.46
C VAL A 668 21.25 -42.17 -17.17
N LEU A 669 21.92 -42.25 -18.31
CA LEU A 669 21.88 -43.40 -19.20
C LEU A 669 22.63 -44.61 -18.62
N ALA A 670 22.27 -45.78 -19.15
CA ALA A 670 23.00 -47.02 -18.85
C ALA A 670 24.47 -46.91 -19.33
N GLY A 671 25.39 -47.47 -18.55
CA GLY A 671 26.84 -47.40 -18.84
C GLY A 671 27.54 -46.17 -18.27
N THR A 672 26.82 -45.14 -17.83
CA THR A 672 27.42 -44.00 -17.10
C THR A 672 27.95 -44.45 -15.74
N THR A 673 29.16 -44.01 -15.39
CA THR A 673 29.75 -44.26 -14.07
C THR A 673 29.28 -43.21 -13.08
N LEU A 674 28.66 -43.64 -11.97
CA LEU A 674 28.30 -42.79 -10.84
C LEU A 674 29.15 -43.21 -9.64
N THR A 675 30.03 -42.32 -9.19
CA THR A 675 30.84 -42.54 -7.99
C THR A 675 30.14 -41.90 -6.80
N PRO A 676 29.95 -42.61 -5.67
CA PRO A 676 29.34 -42.04 -4.47
C PRO A 676 30.28 -41.02 -3.79
N ASN A 677 29.74 -40.20 -2.89
CA ASN A 677 30.56 -39.35 -2.03
C ASN A 677 31.51 -40.21 -1.18
N ALA A 678 32.81 -39.94 -1.22
CA ALA A 678 33.83 -40.76 -0.59
C ALA A 678 33.83 -40.62 0.94
N GLY A 679 33.58 -39.41 1.46
CA GLY A 679 33.60 -39.13 2.90
C GLY A 679 32.45 -39.80 3.67
N THR A 680 31.29 -39.93 3.03
CA THR A 680 30.09 -40.56 3.63
C THR A 680 29.74 -41.92 3.03
N ASN A 681 30.48 -42.34 2.00
CA ASN A 681 30.21 -43.54 1.20
C ASN A 681 28.73 -43.66 0.81
N ARG A 682 28.18 -42.58 0.22
CA ARG A 682 26.74 -42.45 -0.04
C ARG A 682 26.43 -41.75 -1.36
N PHE A 683 25.39 -42.22 -2.03
CA PHE A 683 24.75 -41.53 -3.16
C PHE A 683 23.63 -40.63 -2.62
N TYR A 684 23.68 -39.33 -2.91
CA TYR A 684 22.65 -38.38 -2.51
C TYR A 684 21.78 -38.01 -3.71
N PHE A 685 20.48 -38.23 -3.57
CA PHE A 685 19.49 -37.91 -4.59
C PHE A 685 18.38 -37.00 -4.04
N GLY A 686 17.67 -36.33 -4.95
CA GLY A 686 16.51 -35.49 -4.66
C GLY A 686 16.84 -34.00 -4.47
N GLY A 687 15.83 -33.19 -4.16
CA GLY A 687 15.96 -31.76 -3.90
C GLY A 687 15.75 -30.84 -5.11
N GLY A 688 15.57 -31.37 -6.32
CA GLY A 688 15.26 -30.57 -7.52
C GLY A 688 13.77 -30.39 -7.82
N GLY A 689 12.90 -31.26 -7.29
CA GLY A 689 11.46 -31.22 -7.48
C GLY A 689 10.93 -31.99 -8.69
N GLY A 690 11.77 -32.26 -9.69
CA GLY A 690 11.44 -33.02 -10.90
C GLY A 690 11.62 -34.54 -10.77
N ASN A 691 11.68 -35.21 -11.92
CA ASN A 691 11.87 -36.66 -12.05
C ASN A 691 13.27 -36.98 -12.57
N LEU A 692 14.07 -37.69 -11.78
CA LEU A 692 15.37 -38.21 -12.22
C LEU A 692 15.30 -39.72 -12.44
N THR A 693 15.48 -40.17 -13.68
CA THR A 693 15.64 -41.60 -13.99
C THR A 693 17.10 -41.98 -14.00
N VAL A 694 17.46 -43.03 -13.27
CA VAL A 694 18.82 -43.54 -13.16
C VAL A 694 18.87 -44.95 -13.76
N GLN A 695 19.38 -45.04 -15.00
CA GLN A 695 19.58 -46.30 -15.73
C GLN A 695 21.01 -46.84 -15.57
N SER A 696 21.91 -46.04 -15.00
CA SER A 696 23.25 -46.49 -14.61
C SER A 696 23.20 -47.47 -13.44
N VAL A 697 24.12 -48.43 -13.42
CA VAL A 697 24.25 -49.40 -12.34
C VAL A 697 24.96 -48.75 -11.16
N LEU A 698 24.29 -48.66 -10.02
CA LEU A 698 24.85 -48.27 -8.73
C LEU A 698 25.46 -49.51 -8.06
N GLY A 699 26.76 -49.47 -7.76
CA GLY A 699 27.51 -50.61 -7.23
C GLY A 699 28.28 -50.30 -5.94
N GLY A 700 29.00 -51.31 -5.43
CA GLY A 700 29.89 -51.20 -4.27
C GLY A 700 29.21 -51.40 -2.92
N ASN A 701 29.77 -50.80 -1.86
CA ASN A 701 29.22 -50.85 -0.50
C ASN A 701 28.61 -49.52 -0.04
N ALA A 702 28.42 -48.58 -0.96
CA ALA A 702 27.83 -47.29 -0.67
C ALA A 702 26.33 -47.41 -0.32
N SER A 703 25.88 -46.52 0.55
CA SER A 703 24.45 -46.33 0.85
C SER A 703 23.82 -45.37 -0.15
N LEU A 704 22.50 -45.36 -0.22
CA LEU A 704 21.72 -44.40 -1.02
C LEU A 704 20.85 -43.57 -0.07
N GLU A 705 20.78 -42.26 -0.30
CA GLU A 705 19.87 -41.38 0.43
C GLU A 705 19.06 -40.48 -0.52
N MET A 706 17.75 -40.49 -0.33
CA MET A 706 16.79 -39.59 -0.94
C MET A 706 16.38 -38.50 0.05
N GLY A 707 16.48 -37.23 -0.34
CA GLY A 707 16.18 -36.11 0.55
C GLY A 707 15.96 -34.78 -0.17
N THR A 708 15.93 -33.69 0.61
CA THR A 708 15.87 -32.32 0.11
C THR A 708 17.19 -31.59 0.38
N SER A 709 17.40 -30.48 -0.32
CA SER A 709 18.45 -29.51 0.02
C SER A 709 17.77 -28.22 0.49
N GLY A 710 17.84 -27.93 1.80
CA GLY A 710 17.05 -26.87 2.43
C GLY A 710 15.54 -27.03 2.15
N ASN A 711 14.92 -25.96 1.67
CA ASN A 711 13.48 -25.90 1.35
C ASN A 711 13.13 -26.26 -0.09
N LEU A 712 14.09 -26.77 -0.88
CA LEU A 712 13.82 -27.19 -2.25
C LEU A 712 12.96 -28.45 -2.28
N SER A 713 12.12 -28.58 -3.29
CA SER A 713 11.21 -29.73 -3.46
C SER A 713 11.99 -31.03 -3.67
N ALA A 714 11.58 -32.12 -3.01
CA ALA A 714 12.34 -33.37 -3.02
C ALA A 714 12.32 -34.12 -4.38
N GLY A 715 11.24 -33.97 -5.15
CA GLY A 715 11.06 -34.65 -6.44
C GLY A 715 10.92 -36.18 -6.35
N ARG A 716 11.13 -36.84 -7.49
CA ARG A 716 11.08 -38.30 -7.66
C ARG A 716 12.37 -38.80 -8.30
N THR A 717 12.91 -39.90 -7.78
CA THR A 717 14.02 -40.63 -8.40
C THR A 717 13.56 -42.02 -8.78
N ILE A 718 13.85 -42.45 -10.01
CA ILE A 718 13.45 -43.73 -10.58
C ILE A 718 14.72 -44.55 -10.78
N LEU A 719 14.88 -45.65 -10.02
CA LEU A 719 15.97 -46.60 -10.23
C LEU A 719 15.53 -47.64 -11.25
N ALA A 720 16.14 -47.56 -12.44
CA ALA A 720 15.79 -48.36 -13.62
C ALA A 720 16.87 -49.39 -13.99
N ALA A 721 17.94 -49.49 -13.22
CA ALA A 721 19.03 -50.44 -13.42
C ALA A 721 18.95 -51.64 -12.48
N ASN A 722 19.69 -52.71 -12.80
CA ASN A 722 19.97 -53.79 -11.85
C ASN A 722 21.18 -53.41 -11.00
N ASN A 723 20.92 -52.84 -9.85
CA ASN A 723 21.89 -52.31 -8.93
C ASN A 723 22.56 -53.41 -8.09
N THR A 724 23.82 -53.18 -7.72
CA THR A 724 24.65 -54.12 -6.95
C THR A 724 25.21 -53.52 -5.66
N PHE A 725 24.87 -52.27 -5.34
CA PHE A 725 25.29 -51.65 -4.08
C PHE A 725 24.73 -52.42 -2.87
N THR A 726 25.48 -52.46 -1.77
CA THR A 726 25.10 -53.25 -0.58
C THR A 726 24.75 -52.40 0.64
N GLY A 727 24.98 -51.08 0.58
CA GLY A 727 24.60 -50.16 1.65
C GLY A 727 23.09 -49.98 1.78
N ALA A 728 22.66 -49.31 2.86
CA ALA A 728 21.26 -49.04 3.13
C ALA A 728 20.67 -48.02 2.13
N THR A 729 19.36 -48.04 1.96
CA THR A 729 18.58 -47.06 1.18
C THR A 729 17.72 -46.25 2.14
N ASP A 730 18.13 -45.01 2.42
CA ASP A 730 17.46 -44.10 3.33
C ASP A 730 16.59 -43.11 2.53
N ILE A 731 15.27 -43.15 2.73
CA ILE A 731 14.35 -42.21 2.08
C ILE A 731 13.82 -41.24 3.14
N LEU A 732 14.39 -40.04 3.16
CA LEU A 732 14.08 -38.99 4.12
C LEU A 732 12.95 -38.07 3.62
N SER A 733 12.99 -37.76 2.32
CA SER A 733 12.00 -36.93 1.63
C SER A 733 11.88 -37.35 0.16
N GLY A 734 10.75 -37.02 -0.47
CA GLY A 734 10.52 -37.28 -1.90
C GLY A 734 10.04 -38.70 -2.16
N THR A 735 10.16 -39.14 -3.42
CA THR A 735 9.68 -40.45 -3.84
C THR A 735 10.77 -41.23 -4.56
N LEU A 736 11.11 -42.41 -4.05
CA LEU A 736 11.90 -43.40 -4.79
C LEU A 736 10.95 -44.34 -5.52
N GLN A 737 11.11 -44.49 -6.82
CA GLN A 737 10.41 -45.48 -7.63
C GLN A 737 11.40 -46.56 -8.06
N LEU A 738 10.98 -47.81 -7.96
CA LEU A 738 11.75 -48.97 -8.41
C LEU A 738 11.13 -49.48 -9.70
N SER A 739 11.83 -49.38 -10.84
CA SER A 739 11.30 -49.83 -12.15
C SER A 739 12.04 -51.04 -12.74
N ALA A 740 12.99 -51.60 -12.01
CA ALA A 740 13.70 -52.82 -12.36
C ALA A 740 13.61 -53.86 -11.24
N THR A 741 13.65 -55.15 -11.57
CA THR A 741 13.61 -56.24 -10.58
C THR A 741 14.82 -56.19 -9.66
N GLY A 742 15.98 -55.75 -10.13
CA GLY A 742 17.17 -55.48 -9.33
C GLY A 742 17.37 -53.99 -8.98
N ALA A 743 16.33 -53.17 -8.98
CA ALA A 743 16.45 -51.72 -8.72
C ALA A 743 17.10 -51.38 -7.36
N LEU A 744 17.08 -52.31 -6.41
CA LEU A 744 17.85 -52.23 -5.18
C LEU A 744 18.82 -53.40 -5.13
N GLY A 745 20.00 -53.18 -4.53
CA GLY A 745 20.98 -54.25 -4.38
C GLY A 745 20.52 -55.34 -3.41
N SER A 746 21.12 -56.53 -3.56
CA SER A 746 20.68 -57.80 -2.96
C SER A 746 20.65 -57.84 -1.42
N THR A 747 21.24 -56.86 -0.75
CA THR A 747 21.38 -56.82 0.72
C THR A 747 20.96 -55.48 1.37
N SER A 748 20.48 -54.52 0.57
CA SER A 748 20.18 -53.17 1.04
C SER A 748 18.91 -53.10 1.89
N ALA A 749 19.02 -52.68 3.15
CA ALA A 749 17.86 -52.31 3.97
C ALA A 749 17.19 -51.05 3.40
N ILE A 750 15.85 -50.98 3.39
CA ILE A 750 15.10 -49.80 2.96
C ILE A 750 14.51 -49.12 4.19
N ASN A 751 14.89 -47.87 4.45
CA ASN A 751 14.40 -47.07 5.57
C ASN A 751 13.50 -45.94 5.03
N LEU A 752 12.21 -45.96 5.38
CA LEU A 752 11.25 -44.93 5.00
C LEU A 752 11.03 -44.01 6.19
N ASN A 753 11.64 -42.84 6.14
CA ASN A 753 11.71 -41.94 7.28
C ASN A 753 10.73 -40.78 7.12
N THR A 754 10.17 -40.35 8.24
CA THR A 754 9.63 -39.01 8.37
C THR A 754 10.65 -38.11 9.06
N THR A 755 10.71 -36.84 8.66
CA THR A 755 11.45 -35.82 9.41
C THR A 755 10.59 -35.17 10.50
N THR A 756 9.33 -35.59 10.61
CA THR A 756 8.39 -35.09 11.63
C THR A 756 8.57 -35.84 12.95
N THR A 757 8.59 -35.09 14.05
CA THR A 757 8.71 -35.66 15.40
C THR A 757 7.36 -35.94 16.05
N ALA A 758 6.28 -35.35 15.53
CA ALA A 758 4.92 -35.54 16.01
C ALA A 758 3.90 -35.45 14.87
N PHE A 759 2.78 -36.17 15.03
CA PHE A 759 1.69 -36.22 14.06
C PHE A 759 0.32 -36.04 14.72
N ASN A 760 -0.31 -34.90 14.43
CA ASN A 760 -1.61 -34.52 14.97
C ASN A 760 -2.61 -34.20 13.86
N GLY A 761 -2.55 -34.95 12.74
CA GLY A 761 -3.41 -34.77 11.57
C GLY A 761 -2.95 -33.67 10.60
N SER A 762 -1.94 -32.86 10.92
CA SER A 762 -1.36 -31.89 9.97
C SER A 762 -0.27 -32.52 9.08
N ALA A 763 0.22 -31.73 8.11
CA ALA A 763 1.21 -32.14 7.10
C ALA A 763 2.37 -32.97 7.67
N LEU A 764 2.62 -34.11 7.04
CA LEU A 764 3.79 -34.95 7.29
C LEU A 764 4.84 -34.63 6.22
N ALA A 765 6.08 -34.38 6.63
CA ALA A 765 7.24 -34.43 5.76
C ALA A 765 7.84 -35.84 5.82
N PHE A 766 7.84 -36.54 4.69
CA PHE A 766 8.19 -37.96 4.64
C PHE A 766 8.87 -38.33 3.32
N GLY A 767 9.74 -39.34 3.40
CA GLY A 767 10.17 -40.12 2.27
C GLY A 767 9.11 -41.16 1.90
N SER A 768 9.01 -41.45 0.61
CA SER A 768 8.10 -42.48 0.11
C SER A 768 8.76 -43.42 -0.89
N LEU A 769 8.32 -44.68 -0.85
CA LEU A 769 8.66 -45.71 -1.83
C LEU A 769 7.45 -45.99 -2.71
N LEU A 770 7.59 -45.77 -4.01
CA LEU A 770 6.56 -46.02 -5.00
C LEU A 770 6.72 -47.42 -5.59
N LEU A 771 5.73 -48.26 -5.33
CA LEU A 771 5.74 -49.65 -5.76
C LEU A 771 5.27 -49.77 -7.21
N ASP A 772 6.09 -50.39 -8.04
CA ASP A 772 5.79 -50.69 -9.43
C ASP A 772 4.98 -52.01 -9.53
N PRO A 773 3.85 -52.03 -10.23
CA PRO A 773 3.03 -53.23 -10.40
C PRO A 773 3.74 -54.37 -11.12
N ALA A 774 4.79 -54.10 -11.90
CA ALA A 774 5.60 -55.14 -12.55
C ALA A 774 6.53 -55.89 -11.58
N LEU A 775 6.68 -55.40 -10.34
CA LEU A 775 7.57 -55.98 -9.34
C LEU A 775 6.80 -56.74 -8.24
N THR A 776 7.20 -57.99 -8.00
CA THR A 776 6.65 -58.79 -6.90
C THR A 776 7.18 -58.30 -5.56
N TYR A 777 6.30 -57.69 -4.75
CA TYR A 777 6.63 -57.19 -3.41
C TYR A 777 6.14 -58.16 -2.33
N THR A 778 7.07 -58.90 -1.70
CA THR A 778 6.72 -59.98 -0.76
C THR A 778 6.78 -59.60 0.72
N GLY A 779 7.02 -58.33 1.09
CA GLY A 779 6.83 -57.77 2.44
C GLY A 779 7.58 -58.46 3.60
N ASN A 780 8.36 -59.52 3.36
CA ASN A 780 8.87 -60.42 4.39
C ASN A 780 10.39 -60.43 4.40
N ALA A 781 11.04 -59.87 5.42
CA ALA A 781 12.45 -60.16 5.68
C ALA A 781 12.57 -61.58 6.26
N GLY A 782 12.47 -62.57 5.39
CA GLY A 782 12.76 -63.97 5.69
C GLY A 782 14.03 -64.38 4.95
N ALA A 783 15.09 -64.65 5.70
CA ALA A 783 16.37 -65.12 5.21
C ALA A 783 16.24 -66.45 4.45
N THR A 784 16.10 -66.40 3.13
CA THR A 784 16.64 -67.37 2.16
C THR A 784 16.56 -66.76 0.76
N GLY A 785 17.70 -66.33 0.19
CA GLY A 785 17.79 -65.98 -1.24
C GLY A 785 18.04 -64.51 -1.63
N GLY A 786 18.66 -63.69 -0.78
CA GLY A 786 19.41 -62.50 -1.24
C GLY A 786 18.60 -61.33 -1.86
N ARG A 787 17.41 -61.01 -1.33
CA ARG A 787 16.70 -59.76 -1.65
C ARG A 787 16.02 -59.23 -0.39
N ALA A 788 16.25 -57.95 -0.04
CA ALA A 788 15.49 -57.27 1.01
C ALA A 788 14.08 -56.96 0.50
N THR A 789 13.05 -57.63 1.02
CA THR A 789 11.67 -57.53 0.47
C THR A 789 10.68 -56.81 1.39
N GLY A 790 11.13 -56.20 2.49
CA GLY A 790 10.31 -55.35 3.37
C GLY A 790 11.05 -54.09 3.81
N ALA A 791 10.33 -52.97 3.89
CA ALA A 791 10.87 -51.68 4.32
C ALA A 791 10.73 -51.47 5.84
N LEU A 792 11.65 -50.73 6.45
CA LEU A 792 11.49 -50.19 7.80
C LEU A 792 10.65 -48.91 7.73
N LEU A 793 9.46 -48.96 8.32
CA LEU A 793 8.45 -47.89 8.28
C LEU A 793 8.67 -46.94 9.47
N ASN A 794 9.66 -46.04 9.36
CA ASN A 794 9.95 -44.96 10.32
C ASN A 794 9.05 -43.74 10.05
N GLY A 795 7.75 -43.94 9.85
CA GLY A 795 6.80 -42.88 9.51
C GLY A 795 6.77 -42.44 8.04
N GLY A 796 7.62 -43.01 7.18
CA GLY A 796 7.56 -42.80 5.73
C GLY A 796 6.45 -43.61 5.04
N ALA A 797 6.17 -43.28 3.78
CA ALA A 797 4.99 -43.77 3.05
C ALA A 797 5.30 -44.84 2.00
N ILE A 798 4.34 -45.75 1.79
CA ILE A 798 4.33 -46.72 0.69
C ILE A 798 3.29 -46.31 -0.35
N GLY A 799 3.73 -45.93 -1.54
CA GLY A 799 2.89 -45.54 -2.68
C GLY A 799 2.69 -46.67 -3.70
N TRP A 800 1.78 -46.44 -4.66
CA TRP A 800 1.47 -47.37 -5.77
C TRP A 800 1.04 -46.61 -7.02
N THR A 801 1.26 -47.15 -8.22
CA THR A 801 0.89 -46.48 -9.50
C THR A 801 -0.32 -47.10 -10.21
N ALA A 802 -0.82 -48.25 -9.73
CA ALA A 802 -1.95 -48.96 -10.32
C ALA A 802 -2.72 -49.77 -9.27
N ASN A 803 -3.88 -50.33 -9.67
CA ASN A 803 -4.68 -51.17 -8.81
C ASN A 803 -3.89 -52.39 -8.31
N ARG A 804 -3.84 -52.60 -6.99
CA ARG A 804 -3.07 -53.69 -6.39
C ARG A 804 -3.69 -54.17 -5.08
N THR A 805 -3.52 -55.46 -4.78
CA THR A 805 -3.82 -56.02 -3.46
C THR A 805 -2.53 -56.29 -2.70
N LEU A 806 -2.44 -55.80 -1.46
CA LEU A 806 -1.44 -56.20 -0.49
C LEU A 806 -1.97 -57.41 0.28
N THR A 807 -1.22 -58.51 0.27
CA THR A 807 -1.54 -59.75 0.99
C THR A 807 -0.80 -59.92 2.32
N GLN A 808 0.18 -59.05 2.60
CA GLN A 808 0.82 -58.92 3.91
C GLN A 808 1.21 -57.46 4.19
N LEU A 809 1.69 -57.19 5.41
CA LEU A 809 2.21 -55.89 5.79
C LEU A 809 3.40 -55.52 4.88
N PRO A 810 3.48 -54.27 4.38
CA PRO A 810 4.50 -53.90 3.40
C PRO A 810 5.90 -53.67 4.03
N GLY A 811 6.12 -54.02 5.29
CA GLY A 811 7.37 -53.74 5.99
C GLY A 811 7.26 -53.97 7.48
N PHE A 812 8.30 -53.60 8.21
CA PHE A 812 8.34 -53.64 9.68
C PHE A 812 8.13 -52.25 10.24
N TYR A 813 7.42 -52.15 11.36
CA TYR A 813 7.32 -50.89 12.09
C TYR A 813 8.67 -50.53 12.70
N GLY A 814 9.16 -49.34 12.36
CA GLY A 814 10.40 -48.80 12.89
C GLY A 814 10.15 -47.86 14.06
N ALA A 815 10.78 -46.69 14.07
CA ALA A 815 10.61 -45.69 15.13
C ALA A 815 9.15 -45.23 15.28
N THR A 816 8.73 -45.02 16.53
CA THR A 816 7.43 -44.39 16.84
C THR A 816 7.50 -42.88 16.68
N ILE A 817 6.36 -42.28 16.36
CA ILE A 817 6.17 -40.83 16.45
C ILE A 817 5.13 -40.48 17.50
N ASN A 818 5.25 -39.30 18.10
CA ASN A 818 4.27 -38.81 19.06
C ASN A 818 2.98 -38.41 18.34
N SER A 819 1.84 -39.02 18.68
CA SER A 819 0.57 -38.75 18.00
C SER A 819 -0.61 -38.63 18.94
N THR A 820 -1.57 -37.76 18.59
CA THR A 820 -2.89 -37.67 19.26
C THR A 820 -3.97 -38.47 18.53
N LEU A 821 -3.60 -39.30 17.56
CA LEU A 821 -4.56 -40.17 16.88
C LEU A 821 -5.00 -41.34 17.76
N ALA A 822 -4.09 -41.92 18.57
CA ALA A 822 -4.48 -42.97 19.50
C ALA A 822 -5.30 -42.40 20.67
N ASN A 823 -4.90 -41.23 21.18
CA ASN A 823 -5.60 -40.53 22.24
C ASN A 823 -5.74 -39.02 21.94
N PRO A 824 -6.97 -38.50 21.77
CA PRO A 824 -7.25 -37.08 21.57
C PRO A 824 -6.67 -36.13 22.62
N SER A 825 -6.54 -36.58 23.87
CA SER A 825 -6.17 -35.75 25.03
C SER A 825 -4.73 -35.93 25.49
N LEU A 826 -4.01 -36.92 24.96
CA LEU A 826 -2.63 -37.23 25.35
C LEU A 826 -1.81 -37.66 24.13
N SER A 827 -0.64 -37.05 23.95
CA SER A 827 0.29 -37.48 22.91
C SER A 827 0.91 -38.84 23.28
N THR A 828 0.77 -39.83 22.39
CA THR A 828 1.22 -41.21 22.61
C THR A 828 2.20 -41.64 21.53
N PRO A 829 3.31 -42.33 21.87
CA PRO A 829 4.17 -42.99 20.90
C PRO A 829 3.35 -43.96 20.04
N THR A 830 3.35 -43.75 18.74
CA THR A 830 2.49 -44.45 17.77
C THR A 830 3.32 -44.84 16.55
N HIS A 831 3.18 -46.07 16.08
CA HIS A 831 3.72 -46.47 14.77
C HIS A 831 2.77 -46.06 13.64
N LEU A 832 3.32 -45.69 12.49
CA LEU A 832 2.51 -45.38 11.30
C LEU A 832 2.60 -46.49 10.26
N LEU A 833 1.44 -46.98 9.83
CA LEU A 833 1.27 -47.61 8.52
C LEU A 833 0.82 -46.53 7.54
N HIS A 834 1.78 -45.86 6.92
CA HIS A 834 1.51 -44.79 5.96
C HIS A 834 1.45 -45.34 4.53
N LEU A 835 0.28 -45.26 3.92
CA LEU A 835 -0.02 -45.69 2.57
C LEU A 835 -0.35 -44.46 1.71
N GLY A 836 0.39 -44.28 0.62
CA GLY A 836 0.17 -43.25 -0.37
C GLY A 836 1.45 -42.50 -0.70
N GLY A 837 1.29 -41.24 -1.08
CA GLY A 837 2.38 -40.35 -1.47
C GLY A 837 2.00 -39.52 -2.69
N PRO A 838 2.82 -38.52 -3.06
CA PRO A 838 2.51 -37.57 -4.14
C PRO A 838 2.20 -38.24 -5.49
N PHE A 839 2.86 -39.37 -5.79
CA PHE A 839 2.74 -40.09 -7.05
C PHE A 839 1.84 -41.33 -6.97
N SER A 840 1.04 -41.47 -5.90
CA SER A 840 0.15 -42.61 -5.78
C SER A 840 -1.10 -42.47 -6.66
N ALA A 841 -1.47 -43.53 -7.37
CA ALA A 841 -2.62 -43.57 -8.29
C ALA A 841 -3.33 -44.93 -8.28
N GLY A 842 -4.65 -44.92 -8.47
CA GLY A 842 -5.48 -46.15 -8.45
C GLY A 842 -5.78 -46.66 -7.04
N ASN A 843 -6.21 -47.92 -6.95
CA ASN A 843 -6.70 -48.53 -5.71
C ASN A 843 -5.67 -49.48 -5.08
N ILE A 844 -5.33 -49.29 -3.81
CA ILE A 844 -4.63 -50.30 -3.03
C ILE A 844 -5.61 -51.00 -2.08
N THR A 845 -5.77 -52.31 -2.23
CA THR A 845 -6.63 -53.14 -1.37
C THR A 845 -5.78 -53.85 -0.33
N LEU A 846 -6.16 -53.76 0.94
CA LEU A 846 -5.54 -54.59 1.99
C LEU A 846 -6.37 -55.87 2.18
N SER A 847 -5.75 -57.04 2.06
CA SER A 847 -6.43 -58.34 2.15
C SER A 847 -5.51 -59.39 2.74
N GLY A 848 -6.03 -60.44 3.37
CA GLY A 848 -5.24 -61.59 3.80
C GLY A 848 -4.35 -61.39 5.05
N PHE A 849 -4.39 -60.21 5.69
CA PHE A 849 -3.76 -59.96 6.99
C PHE A 849 -4.61 -59.02 7.86
N ALA A 850 -4.27 -58.89 9.15
CA ALA A 850 -4.91 -57.97 10.09
C ALA A 850 -3.93 -56.84 10.45
N VAL A 851 -4.45 -55.62 10.62
CA VAL A 851 -3.68 -54.50 11.20
C VAL A 851 -4.01 -54.41 12.69
N THR A 852 -2.99 -54.63 13.53
CA THR A 852 -3.10 -54.69 14.99
C THR A 852 -2.01 -53.82 15.64
N ASN A 853 -2.08 -53.59 16.95
CA ASN A 853 -1.00 -52.90 17.68
C ASN A 853 0.31 -53.72 17.61
N ASN A 854 1.45 -53.03 17.60
CA ASN A 854 2.76 -53.68 17.66
C ASN A 854 3.15 -53.85 19.14
N GLY A 855 2.76 -54.99 19.72
CA GLY A 855 2.83 -55.17 21.17
C GLY A 855 1.90 -54.19 21.90
N SER A 856 2.43 -53.46 22.89
CA SER A 856 1.69 -52.41 23.61
C SER A 856 1.59 -51.10 22.85
N THR A 857 2.33 -50.94 21.74
CA THR A 857 2.41 -49.68 21.02
C THR A 857 1.28 -49.55 19.99
N PRO A 858 0.48 -48.47 20.02
CA PRO A 858 -0.55 -48.21 19.03
C PRO A 858 0.01 -48.15 17.59
N VAL A 859 -0.76 -48.68 16.64
CA VAL A 859 -0.53 -48.52 15.20
C VAL A 859 -1.62 -47.63 14.61
N ALA A 860 -1.24 -46.60 13.87
CA ALA A 860 -2.14 -45.73 13.13
C ALA A 860 -2.05 -46.01 11.63
N ILE A 861 -3.18 -45.94 10.92
CA ILE A 861 -3.20 -45.98 9.46
C ILE A 861 -3.24 -44.53 8.94
N VAL A 862 -2.32 -44.20 8.04
CA VAL A 862 -2.25 -42.88 7.41
C VAL A 862 -2.40 -43.02 5.91
N LYS A 863 -3.28 -42.23 5.31
CA LYS A 863 -3.52 -42.16 3.88
C LYS A 863 -3.12 -40.80 3.31
N SER A 864 -2.26 -40.78 2.28
CA SER A 864 -1.91 -39.59 1.49
C SER A 864 -1.99 -39.86 -0.02
N GLY A 865 -1.73 -38.85 -0.86
CA GLY A 865 -1.82 -38.93 -2.32
C GLY A 865 -3.26 -38.75 -2.82
N GLY A 866 -3.55 -37.57 -3.38
CA GLY A 866 -4.92 -37.16 -3.73
C GLY A 866 -5.61 -38.02 -4.79
N ASN A 867 -4.86 -38.57 -5.74
CA ASN A 867 -5.42 -39.33 -6.88
C ASN A 867 -5.50 -40.84 -6.62
N SER A 868 -5.55 -41.26 -5.36
CA SER A 868 -5.46 -42.67 -4.99
C SER A 868 -6.45 -43.07 -3.89
N THR A 869 -6.84 -44.34 -3.92
CA THR A 869 -7.81 -44.93 -2.99
C THR A 869 -7.16 -46.04 -2.17
N LEU A 870 -7.37 -45.99 -0.86
CA LEU A 870 -7.08 -47.10 0.05
C LEU A 870 -8.38 -47.87 0.32
N ASP A 871 -8.44 -49.11 -0.15
CA ASP A 871 -9.58 -49.99 0.01
C ASP A 871 -9.36 -50.95 1.20
N LEU A 872 -10.04 -50.66 2.30
CA LEU A 872 -9.99 -51.47 3.52
C LEU A 872 -11.09 -52.53 3.56
N ARG A 873 -11.98 -52.60 2.56
CA ARG A 873 -13.20 -53.44 2.62
C ARG A 873 -12.90 -54.94 2.75
N SER A 874 -11.75 -55.38 2.24
CA SER A 874 -11.26 -56.76 2.29
C SER A 874 -10.34 -57.04 3.49
N LEU A 875 -10.07 -56.03 4.33
CA LEU A 875 -9.24 -56.18 5.51
C LEU A 875 -10.01 -56.99 6.56
N SER A 876 -9.46 -58.14 6.95
CA SER A 876 -9.98 -58.96 8.06
C SER A 876 -9.94 -58.15 9.37
N SER A 877 -10.72 -58.57 10.39
CA SER A 877 -10.90 -57.83 11.65
C SER A 877 -9.61 -57.16 12.14
N SER A 878 -9.62 -55.84 12.27
CA SER A 878 -8.46 -55.04 12.66
C SER A 878 -8.78 -54.33 13.98
N ASN A 879 -7.85 -54.37 14.93
CA ASN A 879 -8.02 -53.84 16.29
C ASN A 879 -6.94 -52.81 16.63
N TYR A 880 -6.40 -52.13 15.61
CA TYR A 880 -5.42 -51.09 15.81
C TYR A 880 -6.01 -49.91 16.58
N THR A 881 -5.25 -49.44 17.56
CA THR A 881 -5.70 -48.41 18.50
C THR A 881 -5.14 -47.02 18.17
N GLY A 882 -4.24 -46.92 17.19
CA GLY A 882 -3.59 -45.66 16.83
C GLY A 882 -4.44 -44.73 15.97
N GLY A 883 -5.64 -45.12 15.55
CA GLY A 883 -6.55 -44.28 14.76
C GLY A 883 -6.26 -44.26 13.25
N LEU A 884 -7.08 -43.50 12.51
CA LEU A 884 -7.06 -43.39 11.05
C LEU A 884 -6.91 -41.92 10.64
N SER A 885 -5.93 -41.60 9.79
CA SER A 885 -5.76 -40.25 9.25
C SER A 885 -5.79 -40.25 7.73
N ILE A 886 -6.67 -39.44 7.15
CA ILE A 886 -6.83 -39.26 5.71
C ILE A 886 -6.35 -37.86 5.36
N LEU A 887 -5.07 -37.73 4.98
CA LEU A 887 -4.50 -36.44 4.60
C LEU A 887 -4.98 -35.99 3.22
N GLN A 888 -5.02 -36.94 2.27
CA GLN A 888 -5.48 -36.73 0.89
C GLN A 888 -6.01 -38.04 0.27
N GLY A 889 -6.92 -37.92 -0.71
CA GLY A 889 -7.47 -39.04 -1.46
C GLY A 889 -8.56 -39.79 -0.69
N THR A 890 -8.90 -41.01 -1.12
CA THR A 890 -10.08 -41.73 -0.60
C THR A 890 -9.71 -42.93 0.26
N VAL A 891 -10.46 -43.18 1.33
CA VAL A 891 -10.46 -44.45 2.08
C VAL A 891 -11.85 -45.09 1.99
N LEU A 892 -11.92 -46.34 1.53
CA LEU A 892 -13.16 -47.12 1.47
C LEU A 892 -13.27 -48.08 2.66
N VAL A 893 -14.42 -48.07 3.33
CA VAL A 893 -14.74 -48.99 4.43
C VAL A 893 -16.14 -49.61 4.27
N SER A 894 -16.31 -50.80 4.84
CA SER A 894 -17.55 -51.59 4.89
C SER A 894 -17.90 -52.08 6.30
N ASN A 895 -17.04 -51.91 7.30
CA ASN A 895 -17.35 -52.21 8.71
C ASN A 895 -16.57 -51.29 9.67
N VAL A 896 -17.00 -51.23 10.94
CA VAL A 896 -16.39 -50.37 11.97
C VAL A 896 -14.98 -50.80 12.36
N ASN A 897 -14.67 -52.09 12.34
CA ASN A 897 -13.34 -52.60 12.73
C ASN A 897 -12.24 -52.09 11.78
N GLN A 898 -12.58 -51.71 10.55
CA GLN A 898 -11.64 -51.10 9.61
C GLN A 898 -11.25 -49.67 9.97
N LEU A 899 -11.98 -48.99 10.87
CA LEU A 899 -11.70 -47.64 11.35
C LEU A 899 -10.76 -47.61 12.58
N GLY A 900 -10.49 -48.78 13.19
CA GLY A 900 -9.78 -48.87 14.46
C GLY A 900 -10.58 -48.28 15.61
N SER A 901 -9.95 -48.07 16.77
CA SER A 901 -10.60 -47.46 17.95
C SER A 901 -10.13 -46.03 18.27
N GLY A 902 -9.04 -45.57 17.65
CA GLY A 902 -8.52 -44.22 17.83
C GLY A 902 -9.31 -43.14 17.06
N ARG A 903 -8.84 -41.89 17.10
CA ARG A 903 -9.40 -40.76 16.36
C ARG A 903 -9.34 -41.02 14.85
N ILE A 904 -10.39 -40.60 14.15
CA ILE A 904 -10.44 -40.46 12.70
C ILE A 904 -10.17 -39.00 12.35
N PHE A 905 -9.20 -38.75 11.49
CA PHE A 905 -8.86 -37.43 11.00
C PHE A 905 -9.08 -37.36 9.49
N VAL A 906 -9.80 -36.34 9.00
CA VAL A 906 -10.03 -36.13 7.57
C VAL A 906 -9.56 -34.74 7.15
N GLY A 907 -8.45 -34.71 6.42
CA GLY A 907 -7.73 -33.51 6.04
C GLY A 907 -8.29 -32.81 4.81
N ASN A 908 -7.97 -31.53 4.69
CA ASN A 908 -8.36 -30.63 3.61
C ASN A 908 -7.21 -30.36 2.62
N GLY A 909 -6.30 -31.34 2.42
CA GLY A 909 -5.26 -31.20 1.40
C GLY A 909 -5.84 -30.99 0.00
N THR A 910 -5.00 -30.75 -0.99
CA THR A 910 -5.43 -30.58 -2.39
C THR A 910 -4.79 -31.69 -3.24
N PRO A 911 -5.57 -32.67 -3.73
CA PRO A 911 -6.99 -32.98 -3.46
C PRO A 911 -7.32 -33.37 -2.00
N SER A 912 -8.56 -33.11 -1.55
CA SER A 912 -8.97 -33.29 -0.15
C SER A 912 -9.15 -34.75 0.26
N GLY A 913 -9.06 -35.02 1.57
CA GLY A 913 -9.32 -36.34 2.14
C GLY A 913 -10.79 -36.70 2.10
N ARG A 914 -11.09 -37.96 1.80
CA ARG A 914 -12.45 -38.52 1.73
C ARG A 914 -12.55 -39.83 2.48
N LEU A 915 -13.43 -39.90 3.49
CA LEU A 915 -13.87 -41.15 4.12
C LEU A 915 -15.14 -41.64 3.44
N ALA A 916 -15.15 -42.84 2.87
CA ALA A 916 -16.29 -43.38 2.15
C ALA A 916 -16.83 -44.69 2.77
N GLY A 917 -18.04 -44.61 3.33
CA GLY A 917 -18.77 -45.73 3.91
C GLY A 917 -19.65 -46.43 2.87
N THR A 918 -19.38 -47.72 2.64
CA THR A 918 -20.10 -48.55 1.66
C THR A 918 -21.15 -49.47 2.28
N ALA A 919 -21.26 -49.48 3.61
CA ALA A 919 -22.23 -50.24 4.42
C ALA A 919 -22.76 -49.39 5.59
N ASN A 920 -23.67 -49.94 6.40
CA ASN A 920 -24.07 -49.29 7.65
C ASN A 920 -22.91 -49.30 8.64
N LEU A 921 -22.58 -48.14 9.20
CA LEU A 921 -21.47 -47.95 10.13
C LEU A 921 -22.00 -47.35 11.43
N THR A 922 -21.56 -47.88 12.57
CA THR A 922 -21.76 -47.26 13.88
C THR A 922 -20.42 -47.27 14.60
N ALA A 923 -19.85 -46.09 14.79
CA ALA A 923 -18.48 -45.90 15.28
C ALA A 923 -18.47 -45.00 16.53
N ALA A 924 -17.63 -45.36 17.50
CA ALA A 924 -17.37 -44.56 18.70
C ALA A 924 -16.11 -43.67 18.57
N ASN A 925 -15.45 -43.72 17.42
CA ASN A 925 -14.25 -42.96 17.15
C ASN A 925 -14.50 -41.45 17.24
N PRO A 926 -13.64 -40.68 17.92
CA PRO A 926 -13.59 -39.23 17.75
C PRO A 926 -13.29 -38.88 16.29
N LEU A 927 -13.91 -37.85 15.74
CA LEU A 927 -13.78 -37.45 14.34
C LEU A 927 -13.36 -35.98 14.23
N ARG A 928 -12.29 -35.70 13.47
CA ARG A 928 -11.78 -34.33 13.27
C ARG A 928 -11.67 -33.97 11.79
N PHE A 929 -12.13 -32.76 11.45
CA PHE A 929 -12.02 -32.16 10.11
C PHE A 929 -11.12 -30.91 10.13
N THR A 930 -10.55 -30.50 8.98
CA THR A 930 -9.68 -29.30 8.91
C THR A 930 -10.04 -28.29 7.83
N GLY A 931 -11.16 -28.43 7.12
CA GLY A 931 -11.59 -27.43 6.14
C GLY A 931 -11.76 -26.04 6.78
N ARG A 932 -11.14 -25.00 6.20
CA ARG A 932 -11.32 -23.60 6.60
C ARG A 932 -11.97 -22.72 5.51
N THR A 933 -12.09 -23.22 4.27
CA THR A 933 -12.55 -22.45 3.10
C THR A 933 -13.37 -23.34 2.14
N ILE A 934 -14.37 -22.77 1.45
CA ILE A 934 -15.40 -23.50 0.66
C ILE A 934 -14.83 -24.29 -0.56
N GLY A 935 -13.57 -24.09 -0.97
CA GLY A 935 -12.97 -24.73 -2.15
C GLY A 935 -12.16 -26.02 -1.92
N ALA A 936 -11.83 -26.39 -0.69
CA ALA A 936 -11.04 -27.58 -0.35
C ALA A 936 -11.58 -28.22 0.93
N LEU A 937 -12.71 -28.90 0.84
CA LEU A 937 -13.40 -29.46 2.00
C LEU A 937 -13.03 -30.94 2.23
N SER A 938 -12.73 -31.27 3.47
CA SER A 938 -12.74 -32.66 3.95
C SER A 938 -14.10 -33.30 3.64
N THR A 939 -14.12 -34.54 3.16
CA THR A 939 -15.36 -35.16 2.68
C THR A 939 -15.71 -36.44 3.44
N VAL A 940 -16.98 -36.58 3.81
CA VAL A 940 -17.56 -37.87 4.23
C VAL A 940 -18.57 -38.29 3.19
N ASP A 941 -18.34 -39.46 2.59
CA ASP A 941 -19.24 -40.08 1.64
C ASP A 941 -19.99 -41.24 2.29
N VAL A 942 -21.32 -41.21 2.19
CA VAL A 942 -22.17 -42.33 2.62
C VAL A 942 -23.02 -42.75 1.44
N ALA A 943 -22.81 -44.00 1.03
CA ALA A 943 -23.46 -44.57 -0.15
C ALA A 943 -24.99 -44.68 0.03
N ALA A 944 -25.73 -44.79 -1.08
CA ALA A 944 -27.20 -44.82 -1.11
C ALA A 944 -27.79 -45.90 -0.18
N SER A 945 -28.83 -45.57 0.58
CA SER A 945 -29.51 -46.46 1.54
C SER A 945 -28.64 -47.00 2.69
N ARG A 946 -27.46 -46.42 2.93
CA ARG A 946 -26.63 -46.69 4.11
C ARG A 946 -26.76 -45.57 5.14
N THR A 947 -26.49 -45.90 6.40
CA THR A 947 -26.34 -44.95 7.50
C THR A 947 -24.96 -45.07 8.12
N ALA A 948 -24.23 -43.96 8.23
CA ALA A 948 -23.02 -43.85 9.04
C ALA A 948 -23.33 -43.04 10.30
N THR A 949 -23.18 -43.66 11.48
CA THR A 949 -23.43 -43.05 12.78
C THR A 949 -22.11 -42.92 13.55
N PHE A 950 -21.79 -41.71 13.99
CA PHE A 950 -20.65 -41.44 14.87
C PHE A 950 -21.15 -40.96 16.23
N THR A 951 -20.67 -41.60 17.30
CA THR A 951 -21.02 -41.33 18.71
C THR A 951 -19.86 -40.73 19.51
N GLY A 952 -18.67 -40.64 18.91
CA GLY A 952 -17.52 -39.97 19.51
C GLY A 952 -17.56 -38.46 19.30
N LEU A 953 -16.70 -37.73 20.02
CA LEU A 953 -16.51 -36.28 19.84
C LEU A 953 -16.22 -35.94 18.38
N VAL A 954 -16.98 -35.00 17.81
CA VAL A 954 -16.75 -34.44 16.48
C VAL A 954 -16.24 -33.02 16.65
N ASP A 955 -15.03 -32.75 16.16
CA ASP A 955 -14.37 -31.45 16.31
C ASP A 955 -13.67 -30.97 15.01
N GLY A 956 -13.15 -29.73 15.04
CA GLY A 956 -12.35 -29.17 13.94
C GLY A 956 -13.09 -28.18 13.04
N GLY A 957 -12.87 -28.28 11.72
CA GLY A 957 -13.34 -27.35 10.69
C GLY A 957 -14.52 -27.85 9.84
N THR A 958 -14.78 -27.15 8.74
CA THR A 958 -15.88 -27.45 7.80
C THR A 958 -15.62 -28.75 7.03
N PHE A 959 -16.69 -29.50 6.72
CA PHE A 959 -16.64 -30.69 5.88
C PHE A 959 -17.83 -30.74 4.91
N ALA A 960 -17.70 -31.55 3.86
CA ALA A 960 -18.76 -31.84 2.91
C ALA A 960 -19.31 -33.27 3.11
N LYS A 961 -20.64 -33.41 3.15
CA LYS A 961 -21.30 -34.71 3.02
C LYS A 961 -21.58 -34.97 1.54
N THR A 962 -21.01 -36.03 0.99
CA THR A 962 -21.30 -36.51 -0.36
C THR A 962 -22.05 -37.84 -0.33
N GLY A 963 -22.68 -38.24 -1.44
CA GLY A 963 -23.49 -39.46 -1.53
C GLY A 963 -24.89 -39.30 -0.93
N THR A 964 -25.81 -40.20 -1.29
CA THR A 964 -27.24 -40.10 -0.96
C THR A 964 -27.66 -40.83 0.33
N GLY A 965 -26.72 -41.46 1.04
CA GLY A 965 -26.97 -42.07 2.34
C GLY A 965 -27.01 -41.07 3.51
N THR A 966 -27.35 -41.57 4.70
CA THR A 966 -27.50 -40.77 5.92
C THR A 966 -26.19 -40.71 6.72
N LEU A 967 -25.76 -39.50 7.10
CA LEU A 967 -24.70 -39.27 8.08
C LEU A 967 -25.33 -38.76 9.37
N ARG A 968 -25.09 -39.44 10.48
CA ARG A 968 -25.65 -39.12 11.79
C ARG A 968 -24.55 -38.91 12.82
N PHE A 969 -24.65 -37.82 13.58
CA PHE A 969 -23.86 -37.58 14.77
C PHE A 969 -24.79 -37.69 15.98
N LEU A 970 -24.38 -38.48 16.97
CA LEU A 970 -25.10 -38.63 18.22
C LEU A 970 -24.25 -38.09 19.36
N PRO A 971 -24.87 -37.35 20.30
CA PRO A 971 -24.20 -36.89 21.51
C PRO A 971 -23.81 -38.03 22.44
#